data_AF-A0A1X2H2B6-F1
#
_entry.id   AF-A0A1X2H2B6-F1
#
_cell.length_a   1.000
_cell.length_b   1.000
_cell.length_c   1.000
_cell.angle_alpha   90.00
_cell.angle_beta   90.00
_cell.angle_gamma   90.00
#
_symmetry.space_group_name_H-M   'P 1'
#
loop_
_entity.id
_entity.type
_entity.pdbx_description
1 polymer ?
#
loop_
_entity_poly.entity_id
_entity_poly.type
_entity_poly.pdbx_seq_one_letter_code
_entity_poly.pdbx_strand_id
1 'polypeptide(L)'
;MAPIAPPPALDFTITAEQVTALTKEIIQEELAVNDAIAALKPEEQTVENVVSKIAHTENTLYGKIQLVSSLSQFSPDADIREASVNAEKEYEEFSIEQSMRHDLYLVIHGLISKVDLKTLPHDDARLLEKLDRSFRRNGLHLPEDKRNELKALRKRLSEVCIEFMKNWSRESSTIKFTKEELKGMDEDFLGGLKKEEEDGVEKYVLTMKYPDVRPVMKLCQVESTRKAHMTAFESRNRENIELLEEALKLRRSCAKILGYKTHADFVLEVKMAKTVEAVQNFLNDLATRLHEPGLKDIERLREIKQKERAELGEAFDGKLNAWDTSYYERILLESEYSVDQEKIKVYFSLDTTVQKMLEIYEKVLGLRFVKVPAEKAIVWHSDVQVFECWDEVEDKSFMGYMYLDLFPRDNKYPHAACFGLQPSYRASNGDKIAPIAAMVANFTKPTADKPSLLKHDEVVTLFHELGHVMHNLCSVTKYARFHGTSVEGDFVEAPSQMLENWCYDPKSLKFLSAHYETGEPISDEIISNIVRSKNVNAAMLNLRQLFFGIFDMTIHTSEDEHIDTTKVYNELREKISLVKAPEGSCGQAAFGHLMGGYDAGYYGYMWSKVFSSDMFFSKFEEDTLSPKVGYAYRKHILEKGSSEDGMDLLKAFLGREPSSDAFMREDIGVGA
;
A
#
# COMPACT_ATOMS: atom_id res chain seq x y z
N MET A 1 -10.56 39.37 -10.47
CA MET A 1 -11.46 38.22 -10.68
C MET A 1 -10.90 37.08 -9.86
N ALA A 2 -11.73 36.28 -9.20
CA ALA A 2 -11.24 35.02 -8.61
C ALA A 2 -10.66 34.15 -9.74
N PRO A 3 -9.52 33.49 -9.55
CA PRO A 3 -8.98 32.59 -10.55
C PRO A 3 -9.99 31.47 -10.83
N ILE A 4 -10.15 31.13 -12.11
CA ILE A 4 -11.09 30.10 -12.58
C ILE A 4 -10.26 28.83 -12.82
N ALA A 5 -10.68 27.70 -12.26
CA ALA A 5 -10.02 26.43 -12.51
C ALA A 5 -10.15 26.05 -14.00
N PRO A 6 -9.08 25.55 -14.65
CA PRO A 6 -9.19 24.96 -15.98
C PRO A 6 -10.05 23.70 -15.89
N PRO A 7 -10.83 23.34 -16.93
CA PRO A 7 -11.59 22.09 -16.91
C PRO A 7 -10.67 20.88 -16.70
N PRO A 8 -11.14 19.78 -16.06
CA PRO A 8 -10.37 18.56 -15.93
C PRO A 8 -9.85 18.08 -17.29
N ALA A 9 -8.58 17.64 -17.34
CA ALA A 9 -7.94 17.17 -18.57
C ALA A 9 -8.49 15.83 -19.09
N LEU A 10 -9.24 15.10 -18.25
CA LEU A 10 -9.80 13.79 -18.55
C LEU A 10 -11.33 13.84 -18.54
N ASP A 11 -11.94 13.17 -19.51
CA ASP A 11 -13.39 13.00 -19.60
C ASP A 11 -13.77 11.57 -19.19
N PHE A 12 -14.36 11.42 -18.01
CA PHE A 12 -14.80 10.13 -17.49
C PHE A 12 -16.17 9.67 -18.02
N THR A 13 -16.77 10.42 -18.95
CA THR A 13 -18.07 10.10 -19.57
C THR A 13 -17.95 9.35 -20.90
N ILE A 14 -16.74 8.87 -21.23
CA ILE A 14 -16.46 8.13 -22.47
C ILE A 14 -17.23 6.80 -22.56
N THR A 15 -17.59 6.40 -23.78
CA THR A 15 -18.23 5.10 -24.06
C THR A 15 -17.21 3.97 -24.17
N ALA A 16 -17.68 2.72 -24.14
CA ALA A 16 -16.85 1.53 -24.35
C ALA A 16 -16.12 1.54 -25.73
N GLU A 17 -16.77 2.04 -26.78
CA GLU A 17 -16.13 2.21 -28.10
C GLU A 17 -15.03 3.26 -28.07
N GLN A 18 -15.24 4.37 -27.34
CA GLN A 18 -14.22 5.41 -27.18
C GLN A 18 -13.02 4.91 -26.37
N VAL A 19 -13.24 4.12 -25.31
CA VAL A 19 -12.17 3.42 -24.57
C VAL A 19 -11.32 2.61 -25.55
N THR A 20 -11.97 1.76 -26.36
CA THR A 20 -11.28 0.89 -27.33
C THR A 20 -10.53 1.68 -28.42
N ALA A 21 -11.13 2.76 -28.92
CA ALA A 21 -10.50 3.61 -29.94
C ALA A 21 -9.27 4.34 -29.38
N LEU A 22 -9.40 4.95 -28.19
CA LEU A 22 -8.31 5.66 -27.52
C LEU A 22 -7.14 4.73 -27.20
N THR A 23 -7.38 3.49 -26.75
CA THR A 23 -6.32 2.50 -26.53
C THR A 23 -5.47 2.28 -27.78
N LYS A 24 -6.13 2.13 -28.95
CA LYS A 24 -5.42 1.93 -30.22
C LYS A 24 -4.62 3.16 -30.63
N GLU A 25 -5.18 4.36 -30.43
CA GLU A 25 -4.47 5.62 -30.70
C GLU A 25 -3.23 5.78 -29.82
N ILE A 26 -3.35 5.51 -28.52
CA ILE A 26 -2.23 5.55 -27.56
C ILE A 26 -1.11 4.61 -28.01
N ILE A 27 -1.42 3.34 -28.28
CA ILE A 27 -0.44 2.33 -28.71
C ILE A 27 0.23 2.74 -30.01
N GLN A 28 -0.53 3.23 -31.00
CA GLN A 28 0.02 3.68 -32.28
C GLN A 28 0.94 4.89 -32.13
N GLU A 29 0.57 5.86 -31.30
CA GLU A 29 1.36 7.06 -31.06
C GLU A 29 2.70 6.72 -30.37
N GLU A 30 2.66 5.92 -29.31
CA GLU A 30 3.87 5.50 -28.59
C GLU A 30 4.78 4.62 -29.46
N LEU A 31 4.20 3.65 -30.19
CA LEU A 31 4.94 2.80 -31.11
C LEU A 31 5.68 3.62 -32.18
N ALA A 32 5.00 4.58 -32.81
CA ALA A 32 5.59 5.42 -33.85
C ALA A 32 6.77 6.25 -33.32
N VAL A 33 6.69 6.72 -32.08
CA VAL A 33 7.80 7.43 -31.42
C VAL A 33 8.97 6.49 -31.15
N ASN A 34 8.70 5.32 -30.58
CA ASN A 34 9.74 4.33 -30.28
C ASN A 34 10.43 3.82 -31.56
N ASP A 35 9.68 3.61 -32.64
CA ASP A 35 10.21 3.26 -33.97
C ASP A 35 11.10 4.36 -34.54
N ALA A 36 10.66 5.62 -34.45
CA ALA A 36 11.45 6.75 -34.93
C ALA A 36 12.77 6.88 -34.16
N ILE A 37 12.75 6.68 -32.84
CA ILE A 37 13.96 6.72 -32.00
C ILE A 37 14.89 5.56 -32.34
N ALA A 38 14.36 4.34 -32.46
CA ALA A 38 15.15 3.15 -32.80
C ALA A 38 15.82 3.27 -34.19
N ALA A 39 15.24 4.04 -35.10
CA ALA A 39 15.78 4.29 -36.43
C ALA A 39 16.89 5.35 -36.49
N LEU A 40 17.15 6.10 -35.40
CA LEU A 40 18.19 7.14 -35.37
C LEU A 40 19.60 6.57 -35.54
N LYS A 41 20.37 7.18 -36.44
CA LYS A 41 21.79 6.82 -36.61
C LYS A 41 22.63 7.28 -35.42
N PRO A 42 23.77 6.62 -35.12
CA PRO A 42 24.63 6.96 -33.98
C PRO A 42 25.06 8.43 -33.88
N GLU A 43 25.21 9.12 -35.01
CA GLU A 43 25.57 10.53 -35.13
C GLU A 43 24.38 11.50 -34.97
N GLU A 44 23.15 11.00 -35.10
CA GLU A 44 21.91 11.77 -34.92
C GLU A 44 21.40 11.71 -33.47
N GLN A 45 21.86 10.74 -32.68
CA GLN A 45 21.40 10.50 -31.32
C GLN A 45 21.84 11.60 -30.36
N THR A 46 20.86 12.28 -29.75
CA THR A 46 21.05 13.31 -28.72
C THR A 46 20.10 13.07 -27.56
N VAL A 47 20.35 13.70 -26.41
CA VAL A 47 19.41 13.66 -25.27
C VAL A 47 18.05 14.22 -25.67
N GLU A 48 18.01 15.29 -26.46
CA GLU A 48 16.77 15.96 -26.86
C GLU A 48 15.87 15.06 -27.74
N ASN A 49 16.41 14.47 -28.80
CA ASN A 49 15.60 13.67 -29.73
C ASN A 49 15.38 12.21 -29.28
N VAL A 50 16.03 11.77 -28.20
CA VAL A 50 15.82 10.45 -27.61
C VAL A 50 15.10 10.56 -26.27
N VAL A 51 15.77 11.08 -25.25
CA VAL A 51 15.30 11.08 -23.86
C VAL A 51 14.12 12.03 -23.69
N SER A 52 14.27 13.30 -24.12
CA SER A 52 13.19 14.28 -24.00
C SER A 52 12.00 13.90 -24.89
N LYS A 53 12.24 13.24 -26.05
CA LYS A 53 11.17 12.74 -26.91
C LYS A 53 10.34 11.64 -26.24
N ILE A 54 10.97 10.65 -25.62
CA ILE A 54 10.28 9.61 -24.81
C ILE A 54 9.49 10.29 -23.68
N ALA A 55 10.14 11.17 -22.94
CA ALA A 55 9.53 11.83 -21.78
C ALA A 55 8.30 12.66 -22.15
N HIS A 56 8.37 13.43 -23.25
CA HIS A 56 7.25 14.23 -23.72
C HIS A 56 6.09 13.38 -24.21
N THR A 57 6.35 12.25 -24.86
CA THR A 57 5.29 11.29 -25.24
C THR A 57 4.62 10.69 -24.01
N GLU A 58 5.41 10.26 -23.02
CA GLU A 58 4.88 9.76 -21.74
C GLU A 58 4.03 10.83 -21.03
N ASN A 59 4.52 12.07 -20.98
CA ASN A 59 3.79 13.19 -20.40
C ASN A 59 2.37 13.30 -20.98
N THR A 60 2.23 13.22 -22.31
CA THR A 60 0.94 13.40 -22.99
C THR A 60 0.05 12.16 -22.99
N LEU A 61 0.63 10.96 -22.95
CA LEU A 61 -0.13 9.71 -23.02
C LEU A 61 -0.58 9.20 -21.65
N TYR A 62 0.17 9.46 -20.57
CA TYR A 62 -0.10 8.87 -19.26
C TYR A 62 -1.54 9.05 -18.80
N GLY A 63 -2.07 10.28 -18.87
CA GLY A 63 -3.46 10.56 -18.46
C GLY A 63 -4.49 9.80 -19.29
N LYS A 64 -4.25 9.65 -20.59
CA LYS A 64 -5.12 8.88 -21.49
C LYS A 64 -5.08 7.39 -21.17
N ILE A 65 -3.88 6.86 -20.89
CA ILE A 65 -3.68 5.46 -20.47
C ILE A 65 -4.47 5.19 -19.19
N GLN A 66 -4.31 6.04 -18.17
CA GLN A 66 -5.06 5.90 -16.92
C GLN A 66 -6.56 6.01 -17.14
N LEU A 67 -7.04 6.92 -18.00
CA LEU A 67 -8.46 7.04 -18.32
C LEU A 67 -9.02 5.72 -18.86
N VAL A 68 -8.34 5.08 -19.82
CA VAL A 68 -8.85 3.84 -20.45
C VAL A 68 -8.67 2.61 -19.57
N SER A 69 -7.65 2.53 -18.71
CA SER A 69 -7.35 1.33 -17.91
C SER A 69 -8.01 1.32 -16.53
N SER A 70 -8.16 2.49 -15.88
CA SER A 70 -8.65 2.57 -14.49
C SER A 70 -10.18 2.49 -14.37
N LEU A 71 -10.93 2.75 -15.45
CA LEU A 71 -12.39 2.64 -15.46
C LEU A 71 -12.91 1.24 -15.06
N SER A 72 -12.12 0.19 -15.29
CA SER A 72 -12.37 -1.18 -14.81
C SER A 72 -12.58 -1.24 -13.28
N GLN A 73 -11.94 -0.34 -12.54
CA GLN A 73 -11.93 -0.31 -11.07
C GLN A 73 -13.13 0.45 -10.48
N PHE A 74 -13.79 1.32 -11.25
CA PHE A 74 -14.81 2.22 -10.70
C PHE A 74 -16.02 2.53 -11.59
N SER A 75 -16.02 2.22 -12.89
CA SER A 75 -17.20 2.48 -13.72
C SER A 75 -18.40 1.62 -13.27
N PRO A 76 -19.61 2.19 -13.09
CA PRO A 76 -20.82 1.41 -12.84
C PRO A 76 -21.29 0.66 -14.09
N ASP A 77 -20.88 1.08 -15.28
CA ASP A 77 -21.25 0.47 -16.56
C ASP A 77 -20.39 -0.76 -16.87
N ALA A 78 -21.04 -1.90 -17.12
CA ALA A 78 -20.37 -3.16 -17.38
C ALA A 78 -19.59 -3.17 -18.71
N ASP A 79 -20.12 -2.56 -19.76
CA ASP A 79 -19.51 -2.54 -21.09
C ASP A 79 -18.24 -1.68 -21.06
N ILE A 80 -18.28 -0.55 -20.32
CA ILE A 80 -17.09 0.29 -20.10
C ILE A 80 -16.04 -0.49 -19.28
N ARG A 81 -16.44 -1.20 -18.22
CA ARG A 81 -15.48 -2.00 -17.43
C ARG A 81 -14.83 -3.07 -18.28
N GLU A 82 -15.59 -3.79 -19.10
CA GLU A 82 -15.04 -4.83 -19.99
C GLU A 82 -14.08 -4.24 -21.02
N ALA A 83 -14.45 -3.12 -21.67
CA ALA A 83 -13.56 -2.41 -22.58
C ALA A 83 -12.27 -1.93 -21.88
N SER A 84 -12.38 -1.48 -20.63
CA SER A 84 -11.26 -1.02 -19.83
C SER A 84 -10.33 -2.15 -19.41
N VAL A 85 -10.85 -3.33 -19.04
CA VAL A 85 -10.04 -4.54 -18.79
C VAL A 85 -9.30 -4.97 -20.06
N ASN A 86 -9.96 -4.93 -21.21
CA ASN A 86 -9.31 -5.22 -22.49
C ASN A 86 -8.23 -4.17 -22.84
N ALA A 87 -8.49 -2.89 -22.57
CA ALA A 87 -7.53 -1.81 -22.77
C ALA A 87 -6.28 -1.98 -21.89
N GLU A 88 -6.46 -2.30 -20.61
CA GLU A 88 -5.36 -2.61 -19.69
C GLU A 88 -4.51 -3.77 -20.21
N LYS A 89 -5.15 -4.86 -20.64
CA LYS A 89 -4.46 -6.02 -21.20
C LYS A 89 -3.69 -5.70 -22.48
N GLU A 90 -4.32 -5.02 -23.45
CA GLU A 90 -3.67 -4.65 -24.72
C GLU A 90 -2.46 -3.73 -24.49
N TYR A 91 -2.61 -2.75 -23.60
CA TYR A 91 -1.52 -1.82 -23.27
C TYR A 91 -0.40 -2.50 -22.46
N GLU A 92 -0.72 -3.42 -21.55
CA GLU A 92 0.28 -4.20 -20.81
C GLU A 92 1.10 -5.10 -21.76
N GLU A 93 0.44 -5.80 -22.68
CA GLU A 93 1.11 -6.61 -23.72
C GLU A 93 2.04 -5.74 -24.58
N PHE A 94 1.56 -4.58 -25.02
CA PHE A 94 2.35 -3.61 -25.76
C PHE A 94 3.55 -3.07 -24.96
N SER A 95 3.34 -2.66 -23.71
CA SER A 95 4.39 -2.12 -22.83
C SER A 95 5.49 -3.16 -22.57
N ILE A 96 5.12 -4.43 -22.37
CA ILE A 96 6.07 -5.55 -22.26
C ILE A 96 6.90 -5.67 -23.55
N GLU A 97 6.26 -5.62 -24.72
CA GLU A 97 6.96 -5.65 -26.01
C GLU A 97 7.96 -4.50 -26.14
N GLN A 98 7.53 -3.26 -25.87
CA GLN A 98 8.40 -2.08 -25.93
C GLN A 98 9.57 -2.18 -24.94
N SER A 99 9.34 -2.69 -23.74
CA SER A 99 10.38 -2.88 -22.72
C SER A 99 11.45 -3.91 -23.11
N MET A 100 11.17 -4.75 -24.11
CA MET A 100 12.05 -5.80 -24.63
C MET A 100 12.69 -5.44 -25.98
N ARG A 101 12.49 -4.21 -26.48
CA ARG A 101 13.06 -3.76 -27.74
C ARG A 101 14.57 -3.54 -27.67
N HIS A 102 15.31 -4.47 -28.25
CA HIS A 102 16.77 -4.44 -28.27
C HIS A 102 17.34 -3.27 -29.07
N ASP A 103 16.71 -2.89 -30.17
CA ASP A 103 17.09 -1.72 -30.97
C ASP A 103 16.93 -0.40 -30.20
N LEU A 104 15.83 -0.22 -29.48
CA LEU A 104 15.64 0.94 -28.60
C LEU A 104 16.68 0.96 -27.47
N TYR A 105 16.98 -0.20 -26.87
CA TYR A 105 18.06 -0.32 -25.90
C TYR A 105 19.42 0.08 -26.48
N LEU A 106 19.77 -0.34 -27.70
CA LEU A 106 21.04 0.03 -28.32
C LEU A 106 21.19 1.55 -28.48
N VAL A 107 20.10 2.26 -28.77
CA VAL A 107 20.08 3.73 -28.84
C VAL A 107 20.33 4.34 -27.45
N ILE A 108 19.55 3.91 -26.45
CA ILE A 108 19.66 4.44 -25.07
C ILE A 108 21.04 4.14 -24.46
N HIS A 109 21.50 2.91 -24.57
CA HIS A 109 22.79 2.47 -24.06
C HIS A 109 23.97 3.09 -24.81
N GLY A 110 23.83 3.25 -26.13
CA GLY A 110 24.79 3.95 -26.96
C GLY A 110 24.91 5.43 -26.58
N LEU A 111 23.79 6.08 -26.24
CA LEU A 111 23.75 7.46 -25.81
C LEU A 111 24.37 7.66 -24.42
N ILE A 112 23.94 6.88 -23.41
CA ILE A 112 24.45 7.00 -22.04
C ILE A 112 25.97 6.79 -21.96
N SER A 113 26.52 5.94 -22.83
CA SER A 113 27.97 5.67 -22.90
C SER A 113 28.79 6.81 -23.51
N LYS A 114 28.15 7.75 -24.23
CA LYS A 114 28.82 8.86 -24.94
C LYS A 114 28.68 10.20 -24.23
N VAL A 115 27.69 10.37 -23.37
CA VAL A 115 27.39 11.63 -22.68
C VAL A 115 27.99 11.65 -21.28
N ASP A 116 28.45 12.83 -20.83
CA ASP A 116 28.77 13.04 -19.42
C ASP A 116 27.49 13.43 -18.67
N LEU A 117 26.93 12.49 -17.91
CA LEU A 117 25.71 12.69 -17.13
C LEU A 117 25.78 13.89 -16.19
N LYS A 118 26.98 14.27 -15.72
CA LYS A 118 27.18 15.43 -14.83
C LYS A 118 26.99 16.78 -15.53
N THR A 119 27.00 16.79 -16.86
CA THR A 119 26.82 17.99 -17.68
C THR A 119 25.37 18.18 -18.14
N LEU A 120 24.53 17.15 -17.98
CA LEU A 120 23.12 17.21 -18.34
C LEU A 120 22.29 17.88 -17.24
N PRO A 121 21.13 18.47 -17.58
CA PRO A 121 20.13 18.80 -16.57
C PRO A 121 19.77 17.58 -15.72
N HIS A 122 19.61 17.79 -14.42
CA HIS A 122 19.44 16.71 -13.43
C HIS A 122 18.39 15.67 -13.83
N ASP A 123 17.17 16.11 -14.15
CA ASP A 123 16.06 15.22 -14.50
C ASP A 123 16.32 14.43 -15.80
N ASP A 124 17.12 14.98 -16.72
CA ASP A 124 17.45 14.34 -18.00
C ASP A 124 18.49 13.24 -17.79
N ALA A 125 19.51 13.52 -16.96
CA ALA A 125 20.49 12.52 -16.54
C ALA A 125 19.80 11.35 -15.83
N ARG A 126 18.95 11.66 -14.84
CA ARG A 126 18.21 10.66 -14.08
C ARG A 126 17.28 9.83 -14.96
N LEU A 127 16.58 10.46 -15.91
CA LEU A 127 15.71 9.72 -16.83
C LEU A 127 16.50 8.78 -17.72
N LEU A 128 17.63 9.24 -18.28
CA LEU A 128 18.52 8.41 -19.09
C LEU A 128 19.08 7.21 -18.31
N GLU A 129 19.53 7.42 -17.07
CA GLU A 129 19.97 6.35 -16.18
C GLU A 129 18.85 5.35 -15.87
N LYS A 130 17.64 5.83 -15.58
CA LYS A 130 16.49 4.94 -15.32
C LYS A 130 16.10 4.14 -16.57
N LEU A 131 16.14 4.74 -17.77
CA LEU A 131 15.86 4.05 -19.04
C LEU A 131 16.90 2.95 -19.30
N ASP A 132 18.20 3.28 -19.25
CA ASP A 132 19.27 2.28 -19.43
C ASP A 132 19.15 1.14 -18.42
N ARG A 133 19.00 1.48 -17.14
CA ARG A 133 18.85 0.48 -16.07
C ARG A 133 17.63 -0.41 -16.29
N SER A 134 16.48 0.12 -16.70
CA SER A 134 15.28 -0.66 -16.97
C SER A 134 15.53 -1.73 -18.04
N PHE A 135 16.13 -1.34 -19.18
CA PHE A 135 16.46 -2.29 -20.24
C PHE A 135 17.51 -3.32 -19.81
N ARG A 136 18.51 -2.90 -19.01
CA ARG A 136 19.52 -3.83 -18.46
C ARG A 136 18.89 -4.84 -17.53
N ARG A 137 17.96 -4.43 -16.67
CA ARG A 137 17.17 -5.31 -15.80
C ARG A 137 16.24 -6.24 -16.58
N ASN A 138 15.88 -5.89 -17.81
CA ASN A 138 15.22 -6.77 -18.77
C ASN A 138 16.17 -7.70 -19.54
N GLY A 139 17.47 -7.62 -19.26
CA GLY A 139 18.49 -8.47 -19.85
C GLY A 139 18.90 -8.06 -21.26
N LEU A 140 18.51 -6.89 -21.77
CA LEU A 140 18.82 -6.51 -23.16
C LEU A 140 20.31 -6.31 -23.44
N HIS A 141 21.10 -6.07 -22.39
CA HIS A 141 22.56 -6.04 -22.44
C HIS A 141 23.22 -7.42 -22.62
N LEU A 142 22.46 -8.51 -22.41
CA LEU A 142 22.98 -9.87 -22.49
C LEU A 142 23.03 -10.35 -23.94
N PRO A 143 23.91 -11.32 -24.27
CA PRO A 143 23.87 -12.07 -25.52
C PRO A 143 22.50 -12.72 -25.77
N GLU A 144 22.15 -12.94 -27.05
CA GLU A 144 20.83 -13.42 -27.46
C GLU A 144 20.43 -14.77 -26.84
N ASP A 145 21.37 -15.70 -26.72
CA ASP A 145 21.16 -16.99 -26.06
C ASP A 145 20.77 -16.83 -24.59
N LYS A 146 21.45 -15.93 -23.86
CA LYS A 146 21.13 -15.60 -22.47
C LYS A 146 19.81 -14.86 -22.31
N ARG A 147 19.45 -14.00 -23.27
CA ARG A 147 18.11 -13.36 -23.29
C ARG A 147 17.00 -14.38 -23.50
N ASN A 148 17.19 -15.34 -24.39
CA ASN A 148 16.23 -16.42 -24.63
C ASN A 148 16.09 -17.33 -23.40
N GLU A 149 17.19 -17.65 -22.73
CA GLU A 149 17.18 -18.37 -21.45
C GLU A 149 16.40 -17.59 -20.37
N LEU A 150 16.69 -16.29 -20.19
CA LEU A 150 15.99 -15.44 -19.23
C LEU A 150 14.49 -15.34 -19.54
N LYS A 151 14.12 -15.22 -20.82
CA LYS A 151 12.72 -15.18 -21.26
C LYS A 151 11.98 -16.46 -20.90
N ALA A 152 12.58 -17.62 -21.13
CA ALA A 152 11.98 -18.91 -20.77
C ALA A 152 11.79 -19.05 -19.26
N LEU A 153 12.78 -18.65 -18.46
CA LEU A 153 12.70 -18.68 -16.99
C LEU A 153 11.61 -17.73 -16.46
N ARG A 154 11.57 -16.48 -16.96
CA ARG A 154 10.54 -15.50 -16.55
C ARG A 154 9.14 -15.94 -16.94
N LYS A 155 8.97 -16.57 -18.11
CA LYS A 155 7.69 -17.14 -18.52
C LYS A 155 7.23 -18.20 -17.52
N ARG A 156 8.09 -19.17 -17.19
CA ARG A 156 7.74 -20.20 -16.20
C ARG A 156 7.47 -19.60 -14.82
N LEU A 157 8.28 -18.61 -14.40
CA LEU A 157 8.06 -17.90 -13.13
C LEU A 157 6.68 -17.24 -13.09
N SER A 158 6.29 -16.55 -14.16
CA SER A 158 4.97 -15.94 -14.27
C SER A 158 3.85 -16.97 -14.18
N GLU A 159 3.98 -18.12 -14.86
CA GLU A 159 2.99 -19.21 -14.80
C GLU A 159 2.82 -19.73 -13.37
N VAL A 160 3.93 -19.97 -12.66
CA VAL A 160 3.94 -20.46 -11.28
C VAL A 160 3.34 -19.42 -10.31
N CYS A 161 3.66 -18.13 -10.47
CA CYS A 161 3.06 -17.07 -9.68
C CYS A 161 1.53 -16.96 -9.89
N ILE A 162 1.08 -17.04 -11.15
CA ILE A 162 -0.35 -17.01 -11.48
C ILE A 162 -1.07 -18.22 -10.87
N GLU A 163 -0.47 -19.41 -10.97
CA GLU A 163 -1.05 -20.63 -10.37
C GLU A 163 -1.16 -20.52 -8.84
N PHE A 164 -0.12 -20.02 -8.18
CA PHE A 164 -0.14 -19.76 -6.73
C PHE A 164 -1.30 -18.82 -6.34
N MET A 165 -1.42 -17.68 -7.03
CA MET A 165 -2.46 -16.69 -6.75
C MET A 165 -3.86 -17.21 -7.07
N LYS A 166 -3.99 -18.04 -8.11
CA LYS A 166 -5.24 -18.72 -8.47
C LYS A 166 -5.68 -19.69 -7.37
N ASN A 167 -4.78 -20.52 -6.86
CA ASN A 167 -5.07 -21.43 -5.74
C ASN A 167 -5.50 -20.63 -4.50
N TRP A 168 -4.75 -19.56 -4.17
CA TRP A 168 -5.07 -18.66 -3.06
C TRP A 168 -6.46 -18.02 -3.19
N SER A 169 -6.80 -17.50 -4.38
CA SER A 169 -8.11 -16.87 -4.64
C SER A 169 -9.27 -17.87 -4.51
N ARG A 170 -9.08 -19.10 -5.00
CA ARG A 170 -10.09 -20.19 -5.03
C ARG A 170 -10.23 -20.94 -3.71
N GLU A 171 -9.43 -20.59 -2.71
CA GLU A 171 -9.54 -21.16 -1.37
C GLU A 171 -10.98 -21.05 -0.86
N SER A 172 -11.58 -22.22 -0.64
CA SER A 172 -13.00 -22.42 -0.32
C SER A 172 -13.21 -23.48 0.75
N SER A 173 -12.14 -23.90 1.42
CA SER A 173 -12.21 -24.79 2.57
C SER A 173 -13.07 -24.19 3.66
N THR A 174 -13.79 -25.07 4.35
CA THR A 174 -14.70 -24.72 5.44
C THR A 174 -14.46 -25.61 6.64
N ILE A 175 -14.86 -25.11 7.81
CA ILE A 175 -14.92 -25.86 9.05
C ILE A 175 -16.31 -25.64 9.68
N LYS A 176 -16.78 -26.62 10.44
CA LYS A 176 -18.14 -26.62 10.97
C LYS A 176 -18.14 -26.71 12.49
N PHE A 177 -18.99 -25.92 13.13
CA PHE A 177 -19.14 -25.88 14.58
C PHE A 177 -20.61 -25.80 15.00
N THR A 178 -20.97 -26.34 16.15
CA THR A 178 -22.31 -26.12 16.72
C THR A 178 -22.43 -24.69 17.24
N LYS A 179 -23.65 -24.28 17.61
CA LYS A 179 -23.88 -22.99 18.29
C LYS A 179 -23.09 -22.90 19.61
N GLU A 180 -23.00 -24.00 20.35
CA GLU A 180 -22.26 -24.08 21.62
C GLU A 180 -20.75 -23.93 21.41
N GLU A 181 -20.22 -24.52 20.34
CA GLU A 181 -18.81 -24.37 19.94
C GLU A 181 -18.48 -22.94 19.48
N LEU A 182 -19.48 -22.15 19.09
CA LEU A 182 -19.36 -20.73 18.72
C LEU A 182 -19.78 -19.75 19.83
N LYS A 183 -19.74 -20.19 21.10
CA LYS A 183 -20.04 -19.32 22.24
C LYS A 183 -19.24 -18.01 22.17
N GLY A 184 -19.92 -16.88 22.32
CA GLY A 184 -19.33 -15.53 22.29
C GLY A 184 -19.51 -14.79 20.97
N MET A 185 -19.89 -15.49 19.89
CA MET A 185 -20.31 -14.84 18.65
C MET A 185 -21.71 -14.24 18.80
N ASP A 186 -21.95 -13.06 18.23
CA ASP A 186 -23.26 -12.42 18.23
C ASP A 186 -24.23 -13.07 17.21
N GLU A 187 -25.54 -12.85 17.41
CA GLU A 187 -26.58 -13.45 16.55
C GLU A 187 -26.56 -12.89 15.12
N ASP A 188 -26.06 -11.67 14.90
CA ASP A 188 -25.95 -11.09 13.56
C ASP A 188 -24.90 -11.84 12.74
N PHE A 189 -23.73 -12.11 13.33
CA PHE A 189 -22.69 -12.95 12.75
C PHE A 189 -23.21 -14.35 12.47
N LEU A 190 -23.82 -15.00 13.47
CA LEU A 190 -24.36 -16.37 13.32
C LEU A 190 -25.49 -16.45 12.28
N GLY A 191 -26.33 -15.43 12.19
CA GLY A 191 -27.42 -15.34 11.21
C GLY A 191 -26.93 -15.19 9.77
N GLY A 192 -25.72 -14.66 9.57
CA GLY A 192 -25.08 -14.54 8.26
C GLY A 192 -24.42 -15.83 7.75
N LEU A 193 -24.22 -16.83 8.61
CA LEU A 193 -23.54 -18.07 8.24
C LEU A 193 -24.47 -19.08 7.58
N LYS A 194 -23.93 -19.85 6.63
CA LYS A 194 -24.60 -21.05 6.12
C LYS A 194 -24.70 -22.09 7.23
N LYS A 195 -25.86 -22.77 7.30
CA LYS A 195 -26.12 -23.87 8.23
C LYS A 195 -26.21 -25.19 7.47
N GLU A 196 -25.70 -26.25 8.09
CA GLU A 196 -25.80 -27.62 7.59
C GLU A 196 -26.14 -28.58 8.74
N GLU A 197 -26.89 -29.64 8.44
CA GLU A 197 -27.18 -30.70 9.41
C GLU A 197 -26.19 -31.85 9.23
N GLU A 198 -25.53 -32.26 10.32
CA GLU A 198 -24.58 -33.38 10.34
C GLU A 198 -24.88 -34.24 11.57
N ASP A 199 -25.15 -35.53 11.36
CA ASP A 199 -25.57 -36.48 12.40
C ASP A 199 -26.76 -36.01 13.27
N GLY A 200 -27.70 -35.27 12.66
CA GLY A 200 -28.88 -34.73 13.35
C GLY A 200 -28.60 -33.47 14.19
N VAL A 201 -27.42 -32.86 14.03
CA VAL A 201 -27.01 -31.63 14.74
C VAL A 201 -26.81 -30.50 13.73
N GLU A 202 -27.43 -29.35 13.98
CA GLU A 202 -27.20 -28.13 13.20
C GLU A 202 -25.79 -27.59 13.46
N LYS A 203 -25.04 -27.36 12.38
CA LYS A 203 -23.70 -26.82 12.37
C LYS A 203 -23.63 -25.56 11.51
N TYR A 204 -22.87 -24.57 11.98
CA TYR A 204 -22.56 -23.33 11.28
C TYR A 204 -21.29 -23.54 10.48
N VAL A 205 -21.34 -23.20 9.19
CA VAL A 205 -20.23 -23.35 8.25
C VAL A 205 -19.41 -22.06 8.25
N LEU A 206 -18.16 -22.15 8.69
CA LEU A 206 -17.19 -21.07 8.64
C LEU A 206 -16.20 -21.29 7.49
N THR A 207 -15.92 -20.24 6.75
CA THR A 207 -14.89 -20.21 5.71
C THR A 207 -13.54 -19.83 6.29
N MET A 208 -12.51 -19.89 5.44
CA MET A 208 -11.18 -19.39 5.76
C MET A 208 -10.95 -17.94 5.31
N LYS A 209 -12.01 -17.20 4.98
CA LYS A 209 -11.90 -15.79 4.59
C LYS A 209 -11.87 -14.90 5.84
N TYR A 210 -11.29 -13.72 5.72
CA TYR A 210 -11.15 -12.80 6.85
C TYR A 210 -12.45 -12.41 7.55
N PRO A 211 -13.60 -12.24 6.87
CA PRO A 211 -14.88 -11.96 7.52
C PRO A 211 -15.30 -13.02 8.54
N ASP A 212 -14.83 -14.27 8.41
CA ASP A 212 -15.17 -15.35 9.34
C ASP A 212 -14.05 -15.55 10.37
N VAL A 213 -12.80 -15.65 9.90
CA VAL A 213 -11.64 -15.96 10.76
C VAL A 213 -11.39 -14.86 11.78
N ARG A 214 -11.44 -13.58 11.37
CA ARG A 214 -11.08 -12.47 12.27
C ARG A 214 -12.08 -12.33 13.43
N PRO A 215 -13.41 -12.36 13.21
CA PRO A 215 -14.36 -12.35 14.32
C PRO A 215 -14.20 -13.55 15.25
N VAL A 216 -14.03 -14.76 14.71
CA VAL A 216 -13.86 -15.97 15.54
C VAL A 216 -12.60 -15.89 16.40
N MET A 217 -11.46 -15.46 15.85
CA MET A 217 -10.23 -15.28 16.63
C MET A 217 -10.37 -14.22 17.72
N LYS A 218 -11.24 -13.23 17.52
CA LYS A 218 -11.41 -12.08 18.43
C LYS A 218 -12.48 -12.31 19.50
N LEU A 219 -13.59 -12.95 19.15
CA LEU A 219 -14.83 -12.99 19.95
C LEU A 219 -15.18 -14.38 20.49
N CYS A 220 -14.81 -15.47 19.80
CA CYS A 220 -15.20 -16.81 20.21
C CYS A 220 -14.51 -17.18 21.54
N GLN A 221 -15.30 -17.50 22.56
CA GLN A 221 -14.84 -17.85 23.91
C GLN A 221 -14.26 -19.27 23.98
N VAL A 222 -14.58 -20.13 23.00
CA VAL A 222 -14.16 -21.53 23.00
C VAL A 222 -12.77 -21.67 22.37
N GLU A 223 -11.74 -21.93 23.20
CA GLU A 223 -10.35 -22.03 22.73
C GLU A 223 -10.16 -23.14 21.68
N SER A 224 -10.82 -24.30 21.82
CA SER A 224 -10.71 -25.38 20.83
C SER A 224 -11.23 -24.97 19.45
N THR A 225 -12.28 -24.15 19.40
CA THR A 225 -12.81 -23.56 18.16
C THR A 225 -11.80 -22.59 17.55
N ARG A 226 -11.26 -21.66 18.35
CA ARG A 226 -10.22 -20.74 17.87
C ARG A 226 -9.00 -21.49 17.36
N LYS A 227 -8.54 -22.51 18.09
CA LYS A 227 -7.42 -23.37 17.69
C LYS A 227 -7.72 -24.09 16.37
N ALA A 228 -8.86 -24.76 16.25
CA ALA A 228 -9.20 -25.51 15.05
C ALA A 228 -9.32 -24.62 13.82
N HIS A 229 -9.97 -23.45 13.96
CA HIS A 229 -10.11 -22.50 12.86
C HIS A 229 -8.77 -21.85 12.48
N MET A 230 -7.92 -21.48 13.44
CA MET A 230 -6.58 -20.95 13.16
C MET A 230 -5.69 -22.00 12.47
N THR A 231 -5.68 -23.26 12.93
CA THR A 231 -4.94 -24.34 12.29
C THR A 231 -5.42 -24.55 10.85
N ALA A 232 -6.74 -24.63 10.64
CA ALA A 232 -7.30 -24.73 9.30
C ALA A 232 -6.89 -23.55 8.42
N PHE A 233 -6.84 -22.33 8.98
CA PHE A 233 -6.45 -21.12 8.27
C PHE A 233 -4.95 -21.05 7.90
N GLU A 234 -4.07 -21.47 8.81
CA GLU A 234 -2.61 -21.47 8.60
C GLU A 234 -2.12 -22.70 7.80
N SER A 235 -2.96 -23.70 7.54
CA SER A 235 -2.65 -24.89 6.73
C SER A 235 -3.24 -24.88 5.32
N ARG A 236 -3.73 -23.72 4.85
CA ARG A 236 -4.39 -23.57 3.55
C ARG A 236 -3.42 -23.60 2.39
N ASN A 237 -3.98 -23.86 1.20
CA ASN A 237 -3.25 -23.82 -0.06
C ASN A 237 -1.95 -24.62 -0.02
N ARG A 238 -1.93 -25.79 0.64
CA ARG A 238 -0.70 -26.57 0.83
C ARG A 238 -0.01 -26.93 -0.49
N GLU A 239 -0.78 -27.07 -1.56
CA GLU A 239 -0.33 -27.22 -2.94
C GLU A 239 0.60 -26.08 -3.43
N ASN A 240 0.53 -24.90 -2.82
CA ASN A 240 1.36 -23.75 -3.16
C ASN A 240 2.80 -23.82 -2.63
N ILE A 241 3.12 -24.77 -1.72
CA ILE A 241 4.49 -24.93 -1.20
C ILE A 241 5.46 -25.23 -2.34
N GLU A 242 5.11 -26.19 -3.21
CA GLU A 242 5.95 -26.59 -4.34
C GLU A 242 6.10 -25.45 -5.36
N LEU A 243 5.03 -24.68 -5.59
CA LEU A 243 5.05 -23.51 -6.47
C LEU A 243 5.98 -22.41 -5.93
N LEU A 244 5.94 -22.14 -4.62
CA LEU A 244 6.85 -21.17 -4.00
C LEU A 244 8.31 -21.62 -4.15
N GLU A 245 8.60 -22.89 -3.84
CA GLU A 245 9.97 -23.43 -3.93
C GLU A 245 10.49 -23.48 -5.36
N GLU A 246 9.63 -23.74 -6.35
CA GLU A 246 9.97 -23.59 -7.77
C GLU A 246 10.27 -22.12 -8.13
N ALA A 247 9.41 -21.18 -7.71
CA ALA A 247 9.60 -19.76 -7.96
C ALA A 247 10.92 -19.23 -7.40
N LEU A 248 11.33 -19.67 -6.20
CA LEU A 248 12.62 -19.30 -5.60
C LEU A 248 13.81 -19.75 -6.47
N LYS A 249 13.77 -20.97 -7.04
CA LYS A 249 14.79 -21.45 -7.97
C LYS A 249 14.84 -20.62 -9.24
N LEU A 250 13.67 -20.34 -9.83
CA LEU A 250 13.55 -19.55 -11.05
C LEU A 250 14.06 -18.12 -10.86
N ARG A 251 13.68 -17.47 -9.75
CA ARG A 251 14.16 -16.15 -9.35
C ARG A 251 15.68 -16.12 -9.19
N ARG A 252 16.26 -17.10 -8.51
CA ARG A 252 17.72 -17.22 -8.36
C ARG A 252 18.42 -17.37 -9.71
N SER A 253 17.90 -18.20 -10.61
CA SER A 253 18.45 -18.36 -11.96
C SER A 253 18.35 -17.08 -12.78
N CYS A 254 17.22 -16.37 -12.73
CA CYS A 254 17.06 -15.08 -13.38
C CYS A 254 18.07 -14.04 -12.86
N ALA A 255 18.22 -13.94 -11.54
CA ALA A 255 19.17 -13.02 -10.90
C ALA A 255 20.62 -13.31 -11.34
N LYS A 256 21.03 -14.58 -11.33
CA LYS A 256 22.37 -15.00 -11.78
C LYS A 256 22.64 -14.64 -13.25
N ILE A 257 21.67 -14.87 -14.15
CA ILE A 257 21.80 -14.50 -15.58
C ILE A 257 21.96 -12.99 -15.74
N LEU A 258 21.24 -12.21 -14.93
CA LEU A 258 21.30 -10.75 -14.92
C LEU A 258 22.53 -10.18 -14.18
N GLY A 259 23.37 -11.03 -13.58
CA GLY A 259 24.59 -10.62 -12.89
C GLY A 259 24.42 -10.21 -11.42
N TYR A 260 23.26 -10.48 -10.81
CA TYR A 260 23.00 -10.23 -9.39
C TYR A 260 23.33 -11.46 -8.55
N LYS A 261 23.81 -11.25 -7.31
CA LYS A 261 24.15 -12.34 -6.38
C LYS A 261 22.90 -13.10 -5.95
N THR A 262 21.85 -12.38 -5.55
CA THR A 262 20.56 -12.94 -5.13
C THR A 262 19.40 -12.25 -5.83
N HIS A 263 18.22 -12.86 -5.74
CA HIS A 263 16.99 -12.20 -6.22
C HIS A 263 16.70 -10.91 -5.43
N ALA A 264 16.99 -10.90 -4.13
CA ALA A 264 16.85 -9.70 -3.32
C ALA A 264 17.77 -8.57 -3.79
N ASP A 265 19.03 -8.84 -4.17
CA ASP A 265 19.92 -7.81 -4.74
C ASP A 265 19.33 -7.20 -6.02
N PHE A 266 18.72 -8.03 -6.88
CA PHE A 266 18.01 -7.55 -8.07
C PHE A 266 16.81 -6.67 -7.70
N VAL A 267 15.99 -7.06 -6.72
CA VAL A 267 14.82 -6.27 -6.32
C VAL A 267 15.24 -4.94 -5.68
N LEU A 268 16.25 -4.97 -4.79
CA LEU A 268 16.64 -3.84 -3.96
C LEU A 268 17.38 -2.72 -4.71
N GLU A 269 17.99 -3.00 -5.87
CA GLU A 269 18.70 -1.99 -6.68
C GLU A 269 17.86 -0.73 -6.96
N VAL A 270 16.54 -0.89 -7.12
CA VAL A 270 15.59 0.20 -7.43
C VAL A 270 14.77 0.65 -6.22
N LYS A 271 15.05 0.08 -5.04
CA LYS A 271 14.43 0.45 -3.76
C LYS A 271 15.27 1.52 -3.05
N MET A 272 14.69 2.19 -2.07
CA MET A 272 15.37 3.17 -1.23
C MET A 272 16.48 2.51 -0.39
N ALA A 273 16.26 1.27 0.07
CA ALA A 273 17.25 0.54 0.87
C ALA A 273 18.52 0.12 0.10
N LYS A 274 18.46 0.01 -1.24
CA LYS A 274 19.55 -0.35 -2.19
C LYS A 274 20.18 -1.73 -2.03
N THR A 275 20.43 -2.24 -0.82
CA THR A 275 21.23 -3.45 -0.57
C THR A 275 20.60 -4.40 0.44
N VAL A 276 20.89 -5.69 0.29
CA VAL A 276 20.46 -6.73 1.24
C VAL A 276 20.98 -6.45 2.65
N GLU A 277 22.22 -5.98 2.76
CA GLU A 277 22.84 -5.65 4.05
C GLU A 277 22.08 -4.54 4.78
N ALA A 278 21.68 -3.47 4.10
CA ALA A 278 20.91 -2.39 4.71
C ALA A 278 19.57 -2.89 5.28
N VAL A 279 18.85 -3.72 4.51
CA VAL A 279 17.57 -4.31 4.94
C VAL A 279 17.77 -5.27 6.12
N GLN A 280 18.78 -6.14 6.06
CA GLN A 280 19.06 -7.09 7.14
C GLN A 280 19.47 -6.37 8.43
N ASN A 281 20.32 -5.35 8.35
CA ASN A 281 20.70 -4.54 9.50
C ASN A 281 19.48 -3.86 10.13
N PHE A 282 18.62 -3.24 9.31
CA PHE A 282 17.38 -2.62 9.77
C PHE A 282 16.44 -3.62 10.47
N LEU A 283 16.13 -4.75 9.83
CA LEU A 283 15.20 -5.74 10.38
C LEU A 283 15.74 -6.38 11.67
N ASN A 284 17.04 -6.70 11.71
CA ASN A 284 17.66 -7.33 12.88
C ASN A 284 17.82 -6.36 14.05
N ASP A 285 18.14 -5.09 13.81
CA ASP A 285 18.18 -4.07 14.86
C ASP A 285 16.80 -3.92 15.51
N LEU A 286 15.75 -3.72 14.71
CA LEU A 286 14.38 -3.61 15.23
C LEU A 286 13.92 -4.88 15.96
N ALA A 287 14.16 -6.07 15.39
CA ALA A 287 13.79 -7.32 16.05
C ALA A 287 14.49 -7.46 17.41
N THR A 288 15.75 -7.02 17.51
CA THR A 288 16.51 -7.00 18.77
C THR A 288 15.89 -6.04 19.78
N ARG A 289 15.61 -4.80 19.37
CA ARG A 289 15.05 -3.76 20.24
C ARG A 289 13.62 -4.05 20.67
N LEU A 290 12.84 -4.74 19.85
CA LEU A 290 11.45 -5.13 20.14
C LEU A 290 11.32 -6.43 20.95
N HIS A 291 12.38 -7.23 21.08
CA HIS A 291 12.30 -8.54 21.72
C HIS A 291 11.79 -8.46 23.17
N GLU A 292 12.45 -7.67 24.02
CA GLU A 292 12.04 -7.51 25.43
C GLU A 292 10.65 -6.85 25.59
N PRO A 293 10.32 -5.76 24.87
CA PRO A 293 8.95 -5.24 24.83
C PRO A 293 7.90 -6.27 24.39
N GLY A 294 8.21 -7.09 23.38
CA GLY A 294 7.31 -8.13 22.89
C GLY A 294 7.07 -9.25 23.90
N LEU A 295 8.09 -9.63 24.67
CA LEU A 295 7.92 -10.57 25.79
C LEU A 295 6.98 -10.01 26.86
N LYS A 296 7.05 -8.71 27.15
CA LYS A 296 6.15 -8.05 28.10
C LYS A 296 4.70 -8.02 27.60
N ASP A 297 4.48 -7.72 26.32
CA ASP A 297 3.16 -7.79 25.71
C ASP A 297 2.56 -9.20 25.84
N ILE A 298 3.34 -10.23 25.49
CA ILE A 298 2.92 -11.63 25.59
C ILE A 298 2.64 -12.04 27.03
N GLU A 299 3.48 -11.64 27.98
CA GLU A 299 3.27 -11.93 29.39
C GLU A 299 1.96 -11.31 29.90
N ARG A 300 1.67 -10.06 29.52
CA ARG A 300 0.41 -9.40 29.89
C ARG A 300 -0.80 -10.16 29.37
N LEU A 301 -0.79 -10.58 28.10
CA LEU A 301 -1.89 -11.39 27.55
C LEU A 301 -1.99 -12.77 28.23
N ARG A 302 -0.84 -13.34 28.61
CA ARG A 302 -0.77 -14.61 29.34
C ARG A 302 -1.37 -14.51 30.75
N GLU A 303 -1.14 -13.41 31.46
CA GLU A 303 -1.75 -13.13 32.78
C GLU A 303 -3.27 -13.03 32.67
N ILE A 304 -3.78 -12.37 31.62
CA ILE A 304 -5.23 -12.29 31.35
C ILE A 304 -5.81 -13.70 31.09
N LYS A 305 -5.12 -14.51 30.27
CA LYS A 305 -5.50 -15.92 30.04
C LYS A 305 -5.53 -16.70 31.35
N GLN A 306 -4.50 -16.58 32.19
CA GLN A 306 -4.42 -17.27 33.47
C GLN A 306 -5.59 -16.90 34.38
N LYS A 307 -5.94 -15.60 34.45
CA LYS A 307 -7.06 -15.11 35.25
C LYS A 307 -8.40 -15.67 34.77
N GLU A 308 -8.67 -15.62 33.46
CA GLU A 308 -9.90 -16.18 32.88
C GLU A 308 -10.03 -17.68 33.17
N ARG A 309 -8.94 -18.46 33.02
CA ARG A 309 -8.96 -19.90 33.33
C ARG A 309 -9.25 -20.18 34.79
N ALA A 310 -8.69 -19.40 35.70
CA ALA A 310 -8.97 -19.52 37.12
C ALA A 310 -10.45 -19.22 37.44
N GLU A 311 -11.03 -18.19 36.81
CA GLU A 311 -12.45 -17.81 36.96
C GLU A 311 -13.40 -18.89 36.40
N LEU A 312 -13.00 -19.59 35.34
CA LEU A 312 -13.75 -20.71 34.76
C LEU A 312 -13.49 -22.06 35.46
N GLY A 313 -12.54 -22.13 36.39
CA GLY A 313 -12.14 -23.38 37.05
C GLY A 313 -11.40 -24.36 36.11
N GLU A 314 -10.78 -23.85 35.04
CA GLU A 314 -10.09 -24.63 34.02
C GLU A 314 -8.57 -24.66 34.27
N ALA A 315 -7.91 -25.72 33.81
CA ALA A 315 -6.45 -25.82 33.88
C ALA A 315 -5.79 -24.82 32.91
N PHE A 316 -4.72 -24.17 33.37
CA PHE A 316 -3.89 -23.31 32.55
C PHE A 316 -2.55 -24.00 32.24
N ASP A 317 -2.20 -24.09 30.96
CA ASP A 317 -0.99 -24.78 30.47
C ASP A 317 0.29 -23.92 30.51
N GLY A 318 0.18 -22.69 31.01
CA GLY A 318 1.30 -21.75 31.11
C GLY A 318 1.64 -21.03 29.79
N LYS A 319 0.84 -21.18 28.73
CA LYS A 319 1.17 -20.72 27.37
C LYS A 319 0.12 -19.78 26.78
N LEU A 320 0.62 -18.81 26.01
CA LEU A 320 -0.16 -18.02 25.06
C LEU A 320 0.10 -18.57 23.64
N ASN A 321 -0.95 -19.03 22.96
CA ASN A 321 -0.83 -19.58 21.61
C ASN A 321 -1.25 -18.56 20.54
N ALA A 322 -0.96 -18.84 19.27
CA ALA A 322 -1.34 -17.96 18.16
C ALA A 322 -2.87 -17.72 18.06
N TRP A 323 -3.69 -18.71 18.44
CA TRP A 323 -5.16 -18.59 18.47
C TRP A 323 -5.71 -17.87 19.71
N ASP A 324 -4.85 -17.41 20.61
CA ASP A 324 -5.22 -16.71 21.83
C ASP A 324 -5.01 -15.19 21.73
N THR A 325 -4.08 -14.75 20.89
CA THR A 325 -3.58 -13.35 20.89
C THR A 325 -4.69 -12.33 20.67
N SER A 326 -5.47 -12.44 19.59
CA SER A 326 -6.55 -11.49 19.27
C SER A 326 -7.71 -11.52 20.29
N TYR A 327 -7.96 -12.69 20.90
CA TYR A 327 -9.01 -12.83 21.91
C TYR A 327 -8.64 -12.11 23.21
N TYR A 328 -7.42 -12.32 23.72
CA TYR A 328 -6.97 -11.66 24.94
C TYR A 328 -6.58 -10.19 24.72
N GLU A 329 -6.15 -9.82 23.52
CA GLU A 329 -6.00 -8.41 23.13
C GLU A 329 -7.33 -7.66 23.21
N ARG A 330 -8.43 -8.25 22.70
CA ARG A 330 -9.76 -7.66 22.85
C ARG A 330 -10.11 -7.47 24.33
N ILE A 331 -9.94 -8.51 25.15
CA ILE A 331 -10.24 -8.44 26.59
C ILE A 331 -9.41 -7.35 27.26
N LEU A 332 -8.13 -7.25 26.92
CA LEU A 332 -7.23 -6.19 27.41
C LEU A 332 -7.78 -4.80 27.06
N LEU A 333 -8.14 -4.57 25.80
CA LEU A 333 -8.69 -3.30 25.33
C LEU A 333 -10.02 -2.95 26.01
N GLU A 334 -10.91 -3.92 26.15
CA GLU A 334 -12.22 -3.73 26.80
C GLU A 334 -12.07 -3.45 28.30
N SER A 335 -11.22 -4.19 29.00
CA SER A 335 -11.08 -4.12 30.45
C SER A 335 -10.23 -2.94 30.94
N GLU A 336 -9.17 -2.59 30.21
CA GLU A 336 -8.18 -1.60 30.67
C GLU A 336 -8.23 -0.27 29.91
N TYR A 337 -8.74 -0.27 28.67
CA TYR A 337 -8.73 0.92 27.80
C TYR A 337 -10.13 1.47 27.49
N SER A 338 -11.22 0.73 27.79
CA SER A 338 -12.61 1.19 27.63
C SER A 338 -12.91 1.77 26.23
N VAL A 339 -12.30 1.22 25.18
CA VAL A 339 -12.46 1.69 23.80
C VAL A 339 -13.68 1.01 23.17
N ASP A 340 -14.77 1.77 23.07
CA ASP A 340 -16.03 1.34 22.45
C ASP A 340 -16.18 2.00 21.07
N GLN A 341 -15.86 1.27 20.00
CA GLN A 341 -15.89 1.79 18.62
C GLN A 341 -17.30 2.24 18.19
N GLU A 342 -18.36 1.64 18.74
CA GLU A 342 -19.74 2.02 18.44
C GLU A 342 -20.11 3.36 19.08
N LYS A 343 -19.54 3.68 20.24
CA LYS A 343 -19.64 5.01 20.86
C LYS A 343 -18.72 6.04 20.24
N ILE A 344 -17.60 5.63 19.64
CA ILE A 344 -16.65 6.56 19.02
C ILE A 344 -17.16 7.02 17.65
N LYS A 345 -17.73 6.11 16.84
CA LYS A 345 -18.09 6.44 15.45
C LYS A 345 -19.14 7.55 15.30
N VAL A 346 -19.97 7.79 16.32
CA VAL A 346 -20.98 8.88 16.31
C VAL A 346 -20.36 10.27 16.21
N TYR A 347 -19.07 10.41 16.49
CA TYR A 347 -18.33 11.66 16.38
C TYR A 347 -17.62 11.86 15.03
N PHE A 348 -17.69 10.87 14.12
CA PHE A 348 -16.99 10.89 12.85
C PHE A 348 -17.96 10.64 11.69
N SER A 349 -18.87 11.59 11.47
CA SER A 349 -19.64 11.59 10.22
C SER A 349 -18.69 11.83 9.04
N LEU A 350 -18.87 11.08 7.93
CA LEU A 350 -17.93 11.09 6.81
C LEU A 350 -17.73 12.51 6.24
N ASP A 351 -18.81 13.22 5.93
CA ASP A 351 -18.73 14.56 5.32
C ASP A 351 -17.99 15.57 6.23
N THR A 352 -18.30 15.56 7.53
CA THR A 352 -17.64 16.44 8.51
C THR A 352 -16.17 16.07 8.68
N THR A 353 -15.88 14.77 8.73
CA THR A 353 -14.51 14.26 8.85
C THR A 353 -13.66 14.69 7.64
N VAL A 354 -14.16 14.49 6.41
CA VAL A 354 -13.49 14.92 5.18
C VAL A 354 -13.23 16.43 5.21
N GLN A 355 -14.24 17.24 5.50
CA GLN A 355 -14.07 18.70 5.55
C GLN A 355 -12.96 19.11 6.53
N LYS A 356 -12.99 18.57 7.75
CA LYS A 356 -12.00 18.91 8.77
C LYS A 356 -10.60 18.41 8.44
N MET A 357 -10.47 17.23 7.82
CA MET A 357 -9.17 16.78 7.31
C MET A 357 -8.62 17.73 6.25
N LEU A 358 -9.48 18.19 5.32
CA LEU A 358 -9.08 19.18 4.33
C LEU A 358 -8.64 20.49 5.00
N GLU A 359 -9.35 20.98 6.03
CA GLU A 359 -8.94 22.18 6.79
C GLU A 359 -7.55 22.02 7.45
N ILE A 360 -7.20 20.81 7.92
CA ILE A 360 -5.84 20.52 8.39
C ILE A 360 -4.84 20.64 7.23
N TYR A 361 -5.11 20.01 6.08
CA TYR A 361 -4.23 20.09 4.92
C TYR A 361 -4.09 21.52 4.37
N GLU A 362 -5.17 22.32 4.35
CA GLU A 362 -5.13 23.73 3.96
C GLU A 362 -4.16 24.51 4.84
N LYS A 363 -4.24 24.32 6.16
CA LYS A 363 -3.37 25.00 7.12
C LYS A 363 -1.92 24.51 7.06
N VAL A 364 -1.72 23.19 7.05
CA VAL A 364 -0.40 22.56 7.17
C VAL A 364 0.38 22.67 5.85
N LEU A 365 -0.26 22.38 4.71
CA LEU A 365 0.38 22.36 3.40
C LEU A 365 0.25 23.68 2.62
N GLY A 366 -0.54 24.63 3.14
CA GLY A 366 -0.75 25.92 2.50
C GLY A 366 -1.57 25.79 1.21
N LEU A 367 -2.70 25.09 1.32
CA LEU A 367 -3.60 24.77 0.22
C LEU A 367 -4.97 25.41 0.45
N ARG A 368 -5.82 25.37 -0.57
CA ARG A 368 -7.24 25.71 -0.49
C ARG A 368 -8.04 24.76 -1.36
N PHE A 369 -9.07 24.12 -0.78
CA PHE A 369 -9.94 23.20 -1.49
C PHE A 369 -11.29 23.85 -1.78
N VAL A 370 -11.77 23.72 -3.03
CA VAL A 370 -13.10 24.20 -3.43
C VAL A 370 -13.90 23.05 -4.00
N LYS A 371 -14.99 22.67 -3.33
CA LYS A 371 -15.89 21.62 -3.83
C LYS A 371 -16.56 22.07 -5.12
N VAL A 372 -16.43 21.27 -6.17
CA VAL A 372 -17.10 21.48 -7.45
C VAL A 372 -18.57 21.09 -7.30
N PRO A 373 -19.52 21.95 -7.70
CA PRO A 373 -20.94 21.61 -7.69
C PRO A 373 -21.22 20.35 -8.54
N ALA A 374 -22.09 19.46 -8.04
CA ALA A 374 -22.33 18.16 -8.65
C ALA A 374 -22.80 18.25 -10.12
N GLU A 375 -23.58 19.28 -10.45
CA GLU A 375 -24.07 19.54 -11.81
C GLU A 375 -22.99 19.98 -12.81
N LYS A 376 -21.79 20.30 -12.33
CA LYS A 376 -20.62 20.68 -13.14
C LYS A 376 -19.52 19.62 -13.11
N ALA A 377 -19.63 18.62 -12.25
CA ALA A 377 -18.60 17.62 -12.06
C ALA A 377 -18.65 16.57 -13.19
N ILE A 378 -17.51 16.37 -13.86
CA ILE A 378 -17.34 15.28 -14.85
C ILE A 378 -16.87 14.05 -14.07
N VAL A 379 -17.79 13.12 -13.81
CA VAL A 379 -17.59 11.96 -12.92
C VAL A 379 -18.13 10.68 -13.52
N TRP A 380 -17.53 9.54 -13.13
CA TRP A 380 -18.01 8.20 -13.52
C TRP A 380 -19.23 7.71 -12.72
N HIS A 381 -19.55 8.35 -11.59
CA HIS A 381 -20.69 7.98 -10.74
C HIS A 381 -21.19 9.19 -9.94
N SER A 382 -22.50 9.27 -9.68
CA SER A 382 -23.15 10.42 -9.02
C SER A 382 -22.70 10.68 -7.58
N ASP A 383 -22.24 9.65 -6.89
CA ASP A 383 -21.76 9.74 -5.50
C ASP A 383 -20.33 10.31 -5.39
N VAL A 384 -19.63 10.50 -6.52
CA VAL A 384 -18.25 10.99 -6.53
C VAL A 384 -18.23 12.48 -6.28
N GLN A 385 -17.43 12.90 -5.29
CA GLN A 385 -17.22 14.32 -4.99
C GLN A 385 -15.94 14.81 -5.67
N VAL A 386 -15.95 16.04 -6.20
CA VAL A 386 -14.78 16.63 -6.86
C VAL A 386 -14.40 17.92 -6.16
N PHE A 387 -13.10 18.12 -5.94
CA PHE A 387 -12.53 19.31 -5.34
C PHE A 387 -11.42 19.87 -6.23
N GLU A 388 -11.47 21.18 -6.46
CA GLU A 388 -10.33 21.95 -6.94
C GLU A 388 -9.34 22.15 -5.81
N CYS A 389 -8.05 21.96 -6.07
CA CYS A 389 -6.97 22.30 -5.15
C CYS A 389 -6.23 23.54 -5.67
N TRP A 390 -5.98 24.49 -4.79
CA TRP A 390 -5.27 25.74 -5.07
C TRP A 390 -4.12 25.91 -4.11
N ASP A 391 -3.02 26.49 -4.60
CA ASP A 391 -1.96 26.98 -3.74
C ASP A 391 -2.44 28.24 -2.99
N GLU A 392 -1.97 28.46 -1.75
CA GLU A 392 -2.27 29.66 -0.98
C GLU A 392 -1.01 30.37 -0.44
N VAL A 393 0.18 29.85 -0.75
CA VAL A 393 1.45 30.31 -0.17
C VAL A 393 2.34 31.02 -1.20
N GLU A 394 2.50 30.45 -2.39
CA GLU A 394 3.35 30.95 -3.46
C GLU A 394 2.55 31.84 -4.43
N ASP A 395 2.22 31.31 -5.61
CA ASP A 395 1.63 32.06 -6.73
C ASP A 395 0.10 31.97 -6.76
N LYS A 396 -0.50 31.27 -5.79
CA LYS A 396 -1.93 30.99 -5.71
C LYS A 396 -2.47 30.26 -6.95
N SER A 397 -1.62 29.49 -7.61
CA SER A 397 -1.96 28.75 -8.82
C SER A 397 -2.89 27.57 -8.56
N PHE A 398 -3.52 27.10 -9.63
CA PHE A 398 -4.27 25.86 -9.62
C PHE A 398 -3.32 24.66 -9.46
N MET A 399 -3.59 23.81 -8.48
CA MET A 399 -2.73 22.69 -8.09
C MET A 399 -3.23 21.34 -8.59
N GLY A 400 -4.50 21.21 -8.99
CA GLY A 400 -5.05 19.97 -9.52
C GLY A 400 -6.47 19.67 -9.03
N TYR A 401 -6.97 18.50 -9.41
CA TYR A 401 -8.27 17.99 -8.99
C TYR A 401 -8.14 16.77 -8.07
N MET A 402 -8.95 16.75 -7.02
CA MET A 402 -9.15 15.60 -6.15
C MET A 402 -10.56 15.04 -6.35
N TYR A 403 -10.66 13.74 -6.60
CA TYR A 403 -11.90 12.99 -6.68
C TYR A 403 -12.03 12.10 -5.44
N LEU A 404 -13.19 12.09 -4.80
CA LEU A 404 -13.49 11.22 -3.65
C LEU A 404 -14.65 10.28 -4.01
N ASP A 405 -14.36 8.99 -4.13
CA ASP A 405 -15.32 7.93 -4.39
C ASP A 405 -15.38 6.97 -3.19
N LEU A 406 -16.22 7.30 -2.22
CA LEU A 406 -16.06 6.80 -0.85
C LEU A 406 -17.01 5.66 -0.46
N PHE A 407 -17.98 5.32 -1.31
CA PHE A 407 -19.02 4.35 -0.98
C PHE A 407 -18.95 3.06 -1.81
N PRO A 408 -19.35 1.91 -1.23
CA PRO A 408 -19.39 0.64 -1.95
C PRO A 408 -20.49 0.63 -3.00
N ARG A 409 -20.22 -0.10 -4.08
CA ARG A 409 -21.18 -0.49 -5.12
C ARG A 409 -20.65 -1.74 -5.83
N ASP A 410 -21.54 -2.42 -6.54
CA ASP A 410 -21.19 -3.64 -7.28
C ASP A 410 -20.04 -3.37 -8.25
N ASN A 411 -19.07 -4.31 -8.28
CA ASN A 411 -17.92 -4.32 -9.18
C ASN A 411 -16.96 -3.13 -9.05
N LYS A 412 -17.07 -2.33 -7.98
CA LYS A 412 -16.06 -1.33 -7.61
C LYS A 412 -14.88 -1.98 -6.88
N TYR A 413 -13.69 -1.43 -7.05
CA TYR A 413 -12.50 -1.77 -6.27
C TYR A 413 -12.80 -1.83 -4.76
N PRO A 414 -12.56 -2.98 -4.09
CA PRO A 414 -13.10 -3.24 -2.76
C PRO A 414 -12.24 -2.70 -1.60
N HIS A 415 -11.08 -2.12 -1.88
CA HIS A 415 -10.17 -1.57 -0.86
C HIS A 415 -10.14 -0.04 -0.89
N ALA A 416 -9.49 0.55 0.13
CA ALA A 416 -9.12 1.95 0.09
C ALA A 416 -7.83 2.10 -0.73
N ALA A 417 -7.75 3.11 -1.60
CA ALA A 417 -6.58 3.41 -2.41
C ALA A 417 -6.65 4.82 -3.01
N CYS A 418 -5.49 5.39 -3.34
CA CYS A 418 -5.34 6.56 -4.19
C CYS A 418 -4.87 6.18 -5.59
N PHE A 419 -5.60 6.62 -6.61
CA PHE A 419 -5.25 6.48 -8.02
C PHE A 419 -4.76 7.83 -8.58
N GLY A 420 -3.51 7.88 -9.07
CA GLY A 420 -3.01 9.01 -9.84
C GLY A 420 -3.50 8.91 -11.28
N LEU A 421 -4.48 9.73 -11.67
CA LEU A 421 -5.16 9.64 -12.97
C LEU A 421 -4.49 10.53 -14.03
N GLN A 422 -4.05 11.72 -13.66
CA GLN A 422 -3.30 12.63 -14.54
C GLN A 422 -2.08 13.12 -13.77
N PRO A 423 -0.87 12.99 -14.32
CA PRO A 423 0.32 13.48 -13.67
C PRO A 423 0.50 14.98 -13.90
N SER A 424 1.19 15.64 -12.97
CA SER A 424 1.75 16.97 -13.21
C SER A 424 3.06 16.86 -13.98
N TYR A 425 3.23 17.71 -14.98
CA TYR A 425 4.50 17.91 -15.69
C TYR A 425 4.55 19.31 -16.28
N ARG A 426 5.74 19.73 -16.73
CA ARG A 426 5.89 20.97 -17.51
C ARG A 426 5.78 20.65 -19.01
N ALA A 427 4.80 21.24 -19.68
CA ALA A 427 4.63 21.13 -21.11
C ALA A 427 5.76 21.86 -21.86
N SER A 428 5.91 21.58 -23.16
CA SER A 428 6.98 22.16 -23.99
C SER A 428 6.89 23.68 -24.13
N ASN A 429 5.70 24.26 -23.97
CA ASN A 429 5.48 25.71 -23.94
C ASN A 429 5.78 26.34 -22.55
N GLY A 430 6.17 25.54 -21.56
CA GLY A 430 6.46 25.96 -20.19
C GLY A 430 5.28 25.87 -19.22
N ASP A 431 4.07 25.58 -19.71
CA ASP A 431 2.87 25.52 -18.87
C ASP A 431 2.92 24.31 -17.93
N LYS A 432 2.43 24.50 -16.70
CA LYS A 432 2.22 23.40 -15.76
C LYS A 432 0.91 22.70 -16.11
N ILE A 433 1.00 21.40 -16.38
CA ILE A 433 -0.19 20.54 -16.43
C ILE A 433 -0.53 20.12 -15.01
N ALA A 434 -1.79 20.33 -14.63
CA ALA A 434 -2.27 20.05 -13.29
C ALA A 434 -2.62 18.55 -13.16
N PRO A 435 -2.28 17.91 -12.02
CA PRO A 435 -2.60 16.53 -11.77
C PRO A 435 -4.07 16.30 -11.43
N ILE A 436 -4.51 15.05 -11.57
CA ILE A 436 -5.80 14.55 -11.10
C ILE A 436 -5.52 13.30 -10.28
N ALA A 437 -6.03 13.26 -9.05
CA ALA A 437 -5.95 12.09 -8.17
C ALA A 437 -7.35 11.71 -7.67
N ALA A 438 -7.61 10.42 -7.55
CA ALA A 438 -8.85 9.87 -7.04
C ALA A 438 -8.62 8.99 -5.82
N MET A 439 -9.21 9.34 -4.70
CA MET A 439 -9.31 8.46 -3.55
C MET A 439 -10.56 7.59 -3.69
N VAL A 440 -10.37 6.28 -3.59
CA VAL A 440 -11.41 5.26 -3.63
C VAL A 440 -11.47 4.60 -2.25
N ALA A 441 -12.67 4.43 -1.69
CA ALA A 441 -12.92 3.72 -0.44
C ALA A 441 -14.31 3.09 -0.41
N ASN A 442 -14.65 2.35 0.65
CA ASN A 442 -15.90 1.59 0.76
C ASN A 442 -16.58 1.77 2.12
N PHE A 443 -16.67 3.03 2.59
CA PHE A 443 -17.36 3.36 3.83
C PHE A 443 -18.86 3.15 3.71
N THR A 444 -19.51 2.80 4.81
CA THR A 444 -20.96 2.52 4.83
C THR A 444 -21.74 3.73 4.33
N LYS A 445 -22.67 3.55 3.37
CA LYS A 445 -23.52 4.65 2.86
C LYS A 445 -24.39 5.24 3.96
N PRO A 446 -24.73 6.54 3.91
CA PRO A 446 -25.76 7.10 4.78
C PRO A 446 -27.12 6.43 4.54
N THR A 447 -27.95 6.38 5.57
CA THR A 447 -29.37 6.02 5.47
C THR A 447 -30.23 7.28 5.53
N ALA A 448 -31.55 7.15 5.37
CA ALA A 448 -32.47 8.29 5.46
C ALA A 448 -32.38 9.05 6.79
N ASP A 449 -32.10 8.33 7.89
CA ASP A 449 -32.13 8.87 9.25
C ASP A 449 -30.74 9.02 9.88
N LYS A 450 -29.67 8.56 9.21
CA LYS A 450 -28.33 8.51 9.79
C LYS A 450 -27.23 8.76 8.76
N PRO A 451 -26.29 9.67 9.01
CA PRO A 451 -25.16 9.87 8.12
C PRO A 451 -24.23 8.65 8.11
N SER A 452 -23.33 8.59 7.12
CA SER A 452 -22.20 7.65 7.14
C SER A 452 -21.31 7.95 8.35
N LEU A 453 -21.17 6.99 9.26
CA LEU A 453 -20.34 7.12 10.46
C LEU A 453 -19.13 6.21 10.36
N LEU A 454 -17.94 6.79 10.55
CA LEU A 454 -16.67 6.08 10.47
C LEU A 454 -16.23 5.57 11.84
N LYS A 455 -15.77 4.33 11.89
CA LYS A 455 -14.95 3.85 13.01
C LYS A 455 -13.59 4.56 13.00
N HIS A 456 -12.88 4.55 14.13
CA HIS A 456 -11.60 5.27 14.22
C HIS A 456 -10.55 4.74 13.24
N ASP A 457 -10.51 3.43 12.99
CA ASP A 457 -9.62 2.84 11.97
C ASP A 457 -9.97 3.31 10.55
N GLU A 458 -11.25 3.49 10.23
CA GLU A 458 -11.70 4.07 8.95
C GLU A 458 -11.30 5.56 8.82
N VAL A 459 -11.29 6.32 9.92
CA VAL A 459 -10.76 7.70 9.96
C VAL A 459 -9.26 7.71 9.67
N VAL A 460 -8.49 6.79 10.26
CA VAL A 460 -7.05 6.63 9.98
C VAL A 460 -6.82 6.27 8.51
N THR A 461 -7.57 5.31 7.96
CA THR A 461 -7.51 4.95 6.53
C THR A 461 -7.84 6.15 5.62
N LEU A 462 -8.88 6.93 5.95
CA LEU A 462 -9.21 8.13 5.18
C LEU A 462 -8.06 9.15 5.18
N PHE A 463 -7.42 9.38 6.33
CA PHE A 463 -6.29 10.30 6.44
C PHE A 463 -5.07 9.78 5.66
N HIS A 464 -4.80 8.48 5.72
CA HIS A 464 -3.73 7.79 4.98
C HIS A 464 -3.87 8.02 3.47
N GLU A 465 -5.04 7.71 2.90
CA GLU A 465 -5.25 7.82 1.45
C GLU A 465 -5.27 9.28 0.97
N LEU A 466 -5.81 10.20 1.77
CA LEU A 466 -5.69 11.62 1.49
C LEU A 466 -4.22 12.07 1.48
N GLY A 467 -3.34 11.42 2.24
CA GLY A 467 -1.90 11.64 2.17
C GLY A 467 -1.30 11.33 0.80
N HIS A 468 -1.69 10.19 0.20
CA HIS A 468 -1.31 9.86 -1.18
C HIS A 468 -1.88 10.84 -2.21
N VAL A 469 -3.12 11.31 -1.99
CA VAL A 469 -3.71 12.37 -2.82
C VAL A 469 -2.89 13.66 -2.71
N MET A 470 -2.50 14.06 -1.50
CA MET A 470 -1.66 15.25 -1.31
C MET A 470 -0.30 15.11 -1.96
N HIS A 471 0.29 13.91 -1.95
CA HIS A 471 1.54 13.64 -2.66
C HIS A 471 1.39 13.88 -4.16
N ASN A 472 0.31 13.38 -4.78
CA ASN A 472 0.02 13.63 -6.19
C ASN A 472 -0.24 15.13 -6.46
N LEU A 473 -1.10 15.78 -5.70
CA LEU A 473 -1.45 17.20 -5.92
C LEU A 473 -0.26 18.14 -5.73
N CYS A 474 0.58 17.89 -4.72
CA CYS A 474 1.72 18.75 -4.40
C CYS A 474 2.95 18.48 -5.28
N SER A 475 3.05 17.32 -5.92
CA SER A 475 4.14 16.96 -6.83
C SER A 475 4.17 17.83 -8.08
N VAL A 476 5.34 18.43 -8.35
CA VAL A 476 5.60 19.23 -9.55
C VAL A 476 6.94 18.79 -10.16
N THR A 477 6.87 17.94 -11.18
CA THR A 477 8.05 17.37 -11.83
C THR A 477 8.19 17.84 -13.28
N LYS A 478 9.39 17.71 -13.87
CA LYS A 478 9.58 17.94 -15.31
C LYS A 478 8.93 16.84 -16.15
N TYR A 479 9.03 15.59 -15.68
CA TYR A 479 8.54 14.40 -16.37
C TYR A 479 7.48 13.66 -15.55
N ALA A 480 6.42 13.20 -16.22
CA ALA A 480 5.32 12.43 -15.66
C ALA A 480 5.80 11.16 -14.96
N ARG A 481 6.87 10.53 -15.48
CA ARG A 481 7.51 9.37 -14.88
C ARG A 481 8.00 9.58 -13.43
N PHE A 482 8.24 10.83 -13.05
CA PHE A 482 8.67 11.19 -11.69
C PHE A 482 7.55 11.73 -10.82
N HIS A 483 6.34 11.89 -11.36
CA HIS A 483 5.25 12.57 -10.68
C HIS A 483 4.65 11.73 -9.54
N GLY A 484 4.25 12.42 -8.47
CA GLY A 484 3.37 11.90 -7.43
C GLY A 484 4.02 10.75 -6.68
N THR A 485 3.24 9.69 -6.48
CA THR A 485 3.65 8.49 -5.74
C THR A 485 4.57 7.55 -6.53
N SER A 486 5.12 7.97 -7.68
CA SER A 486 6.08 7.19 -8.50
C SER A 486 7.48 7.08 -7.88
N VAL A 487 7.57 7.07 -6.54
CA VAL A 487 8.78 6.94 -5.71
C VAL A 487 9.14 5.48 -5.47
N GLU A 488 10.22 5.23 -4.75
CA GLU A 488 10.62 3.87 -4.39
C GLU A 488 9.53 3.18 -3.56
N GLY A 489 9.22 1.92 -3.86
CA GLY A 489 8.08 1.22 -3.23
C GLY A 489 8.25 0.93 -1.73
N ASP A 490 9.45 1.09 -1.17
CA ASP A 490 9.75 1.05 0.26
C ASP A 490 9.73 2.45 0.91
N PHE A 491 9.48 3.51 0.15
CA PHE A 491 9.30 4.89 0.61
C PHE A 491 7.87 5.42 0.41
N VAL A 492 7.12 4.88 -0.56
CA VAL A 492 5.80 5.40 -0.97
C VAL A 492 4.80 5.54 0.19
N GLU A 493 4.87 4.65 1.20
CA GLU A 493 3.99 4.68 2.37
C GLU A 493 4.47 5.62 3.49
N ALA A 494 5.72 6.10 3.46
CA ALA A 494 6.24 6.94 4.53
C ALA A 494 5.46 8.28 4.64
N PRO A 495 5.12 8.98 3.53
CA PRO A 495 4.27 10.17 3.58
C PRO A 495 2.87 9.92 4.14
N SER A 496 2.16 8.88 3.69
CA SER A 496 0.80 8.56 4.12
C SER A 496 0.75 8.12 5.58
N GLN A 497 1.64 7.22 5.99
CA GLN A 497 1.76 6.75 7.38
C GLN A 497 2.16 7.87 8.34
N MET A 498 2.91 8.88 7.89
CA MET A 498 3.26 10.02 8.74
C MET A 498 1.98 10.78 9.14
N LEU A 499 1.09 10.97 8.16
CA LEU A 499 -0.15 11.71 8.31
C LEU A 499 -1.19 10.97 9.18
N GLU A 500 -1.11 9.64 9.30
CA GLU A 500 -1.92 8.86 10.25
C GLU A 500 -1.77 9.35 11.70
N ASN A 501 -0.61 9.91 12.08
CA ASN A 501 -0.39 10.39 13.44
C ASN A 501 -1.31 11.55 13.86
N TRP A 502 -1.90 12.32 12.93
CA TRP A 502 -2.94 13.30 13.26
C TRP A 502 -4.20 12.65 13.84
N CYS A 503 -4.46 11.38 13.51
CA CYS A 503 -5.56 10.61 14.09
C CYS A 503 -5.26 10.09 15.51
N TYR A 504 -4.06 10.39 16.05
CA TYR A 504 -3.63 10.03 17.39
C TYR A 504 -3.13 11.24 18.20
N ASP A 505 -3.06 12.44 17.61
CA ASP A 505 -2.80 13.68 18.36
C ASP A 505 -4.09 14.16 19.05
N PRO A 506 -4.12 14.33 20.39
CA PRO A 506 -5.32 14.75 21.11
C PRO A 506 -5.99 16.01 20.58
N LYS A 507 -5.19 17.01 20.16
CA LYS A 507 -5.73 18.28 19.64
C LYS A 507 -6.40 18.06 18.29
N SER A 508 -5.74 17.31 17.42
CA SER A 508 -6.25 16.96 16.09
C SER A 508 -7.50 16.08 16.18
N LEU A 509 -7.52 15.06 17.03
CA LEU A 509 -8.70 14.22 17.27
C LEU A 509 -9.92 15.03 17.73
N LYS A 510 -9.72 15.93 18.69
CA LYS A 510 -10.78 16.81 19.17
C LYS A 510 -11.31 17.69 18.04
N PHE A 511 -10.40 18.26 17.24
CA PHE A 511 -10.76 19.06 16.08
C PHE A 511 -11.54 18.26 15.04
N LEU A 512 -11.07 17.07 14.64
CA LEU A 512 -11.68 16.18 13.65
C LEU A 512 -13.09 15.71 14.05
N SER A 513 -13.36 15.61 15.34
CA SER A 513 -14.60 15.05 15.88
C SER A 513 -15.77 16.06 15.94
N ALA A 514 -16.99 15.60 15.71
CA ALA A 514 -18.24 16.26 16.07
C ALA A 514 -19.38 15.24 16.10
N HIS A 515 -20.11 15.14 17.21
CA HIS A 515 -21.26 14.25 17.34
C HIS A 515 -22.31 14.57 16.28
N TYR A 516 -22.75 13.57 15.52
CA TYR A 516 -23.60 13.82 14.34
C TYR A 516 -24.95 14.48 14.66
N GLU A 517 -25.48 14.30 15.88
CA GLU A 517 -26.75 14.93 16.31
C GLU A 517 -26.56 16.25 17.05
N THR A 518 -25.54 16.37 17.93
CA THR A 518 -25.42 17.50 18.85
C THR A 518 -24.36 18.51 18.42
N GLY A 519 -23.45 18.11 17.52
CA GLY A 519 -22.29 18.90 17.11
C GLY A 519 -21.17 18.98 18.17
N GLU A 520 -21.35 18.37 19.34
CA GLU A 520 -20.36 18.41 20.42
C GLU A 520 -19.10 17.62 20.04
N PRO A 521 -17.89 18.12 20.38
CA PRO A 521 -16.66 17.36 20.14
C PRO A 521 -16.59 16.13 21.04
N ILE A 522 -15.78 15.16 20.63
CA ILE A 522 -15.49 13.97 21.44
C ILE A 522 -14.80 14.38 22.76
N SER A 523 -15.11 13.69 23.86
CA SER A 523 -14.59 14.05 25.17
C SER A 523 -13.09 13.75 25.30
N ASP A 524 -12.41 14.51 26.17
CA ASP A 524 -10.97 14.31 26.45
C ASP A 524 -10.68 12.92 27.03
N GLU A 525 -11.64 12.32 27.75
CA GLU A 525 -11.56 10.95 28.25
C GLU A 525 -11.52 9.92 27.11
N ILE A 526 -12.43 10.03 26.14
CA ILE A 526 -12.45 9.11 24.99
C ILE A 526 -11.19 9.29 24.14
N ILE A 527 -10.74 10.53 23.93
CA ILE A 527 -9.47 10.81 23.25
C ILE A 527 -8.32 10.12 23.98
N SER A 528 -8.21 10.29 25.30
CA SER A 528 -7.16 9.64 26.09
C SER A 528 -7.21 8.12 25.97
N ASN A 529 -8.41 7.51 25.89
CA ASN A 529 -8.57 6.07 25.68
C ASN A 529 -8.06 5.64 24.30
N ILE A 530 -8.42 6.35 23.24
CA ILE A 530 -7.93 6.09 21.87
C ILE A 530 -6.40 6.17 21.83
N VAL A 531 -5.82 7.27 22.33
CA VAL A 531 -4.38 7.52 22.31
C VAL A 531 -3.62 6.46 23.09
N ARG A 532 -4.07 6.12 24.31
CA ARG A 532 -3.44 5.07 25.13
C ARG A 532 -3.56 3.69 24.51
N SER A 533 -4.61 3.44 23.73
CA SER A 533 -4.80 2.16 23.04
C SER A 533 -3.88 1.97 21.82
N LYS A 534 -3.31 3.04 21.25
CA LYS A 534 -2.43 3.01 20.06
C LYS A 534 -1.29 1.99 20.21
N ASN A 535 -0.67 1.97 21.38
CA ASN A 535 0.56 1.21 21.62
C ASN A 535 0.29 -0.14 22.30
N VAL A 536 -0.97 -0.53 22.49
CA VAL A 536 -1.33 -1.82 23.10
C VAL A 536 -0.82 -2.94 22.20
N ASN A 537 -0.02 -3.84 22.78
CA ASN A 537 0.60 -4.97 22.08
C ASN A 537 1.47 -4.59 20.87
N ALA A 538 1.88 -3.32 20.78
CA ALA A 538 2.56 -2.83 19.59
C ALA A 538 3.87 -3.57 19.34
N ALA A 539 4.63 -3.97 20.37
CA ALA A 539 5.87 -4.69 20.17
C ALA A 539 5.61 -6.08 19.57
N MET A 540 4.70 -6.87 20.13
CA MET A 540 4.39 -8.20 19.59
C MET A 540 3.77 -8.14 18.18
N LEU A 541 2.96 -7.13 17.89
CA LEU A 541 2.38 -6.92 16.55
C LEU A 541 3.44 -6.54 15.51
N ASN A 542 4.38 -5.64 15.86
CA ASN A 542 5.46 -5.26 14.96
C ASN A 542 6.51 -6.38 14.83
N LEU A 543 6.79 -7.18 15.87
CA LEU A 543 7.61 -8.39 15.75
C LEU A 543 7.01 -9.39 14.74
N ARG A 544 5.69 -9.52 14.70
CA ARG A 544 5.01 -10.33 13.67
C ARG A 544 5.21 -9.76 12.26
N GLN A 545 5.25 -8.44 12.08
CA GLN A 545 5.57 -7.83 10.77
C GLN A 545 7.03 -8.04 10.38
N LEU A 546 7.96 -7.89 11.34
CA LEU A 546 9.38 -8.18 11.14
C LEU A 546 9.62 -9.64 10.77
N PHE A 547 8.88 -10.57 11.38
CA PHE A 547 8.91 -11.98 10.99
C PHE A 547 8.69 -12.17 9.49
N PHE A 548 7.64 -11.57 8.91
CA PHE A 548 7.35 -11.70 7.49
C PHE A 548 8.45 -11.08 6.62
N GLY A 549 8.95 -9.89 6.99
CA GLY A 549 10.06 -9.24 6.29
C GLY A 549 11.35 -10.06 6.33
N ILE A 550 11.68 -10.63 7.51
CA ILE A 550 12.87 -11.47 7.69
C ILE A 550 12.70 -12.79 6.93
N PHE A 551 11.53 -13.42 6.95
CA PHE A 551 11.25 -14.64 6.19
C PHE A 551 11.40 -14.40 4.68
N ASP A 552 10.76 -13.35 4.16
CA ASP A 552 10.85 -12.94 2.74
C ASP A 552 12.31 -12.70 2.31
N MET A 553 13.07 -11.93 3.08
CA MET A 553 14.49 -11.70 2.80
C MET A 553 15.32 -12.97 2.91
N THR A 554 15.02 -13.86 3.87
CA THR A 554 15.75 -15.12 4.06
C THR A 554 15.60 -16.04 2.84
N ILE A 555 14.38 -16.27 2.37
CA ILE A 555 14.15 -17.19 1.25
C ILE A 555 14.68 -16.63 -0.08
N HIS A 556 14.65 -15.31 -0.28
CA HIS A 556 15.13 -14.65 -1.50
C HIS A 556 16.63 -14.33 -1.53
N THR A 557 17.33 -14.52 -0.40
CA THR A 557 18.80 -14.44 -0.30
C THR A 557 19.47 -15.80 -0.15
N SER A 558 18.71 -16.85 0.18
CA SER A 558 19.23 -18.21 0.32
C SER A 558 19.83 -18.73 -0.98
N GLU A 559 20.97 -19.41 -0.86
CA GLU A 559 21.62 -20.14 -1.96
C GLU A 559 21.18 -21.61 -2.03
N ASP A 560 20.43 -22.10 -1.03
CA ASP A 560 19.96 -23.49 -0.95
C ASP A 560 18.91 -23.79 -2.03
N GLU A 561 19.19 -24.73 -2.93
CA GLU A 561 18.29 -25.19 -4.00
C GLU A 561 17.18 -26.12 -3.48
N HIS A 562 17.27 -26.59 -2.24
CA HIS A 562 16.32 -27.50 -1.62
C HIS A 562 15.77 -26.95 -0.29
N ILE A 563 15.68 -25.63 -0.17
CA ILE A 563 15.15 -24.96 1.01
C ILE A 563 13.74 -25.47 1.35
N ASP A 564 13.57 -25.98 2.57
CA ASP A 564 12.25 -26.30 3.12
C ASP A 564 11.61 -25.01 3.64
N THR A 565 10.76 -24.41 2.82
CA THR A 565 10.13 -23.13 3.13
C THR A 565 9.21 -23.21 4.34
N THR A 566 8.59 -24.37 4.59
CA THR A 566 7.70 -24.60 5.74
C THR A 566 8.47 -24.61 7.04
N LYS A 567 9.61 -25.29 7.06
CA LYS A 567 10.49 -25.32 8.23
C LYS A 567 11.00 -23.93 8.55
N VAL A 568 11.55 -23.22 7.56
CA VAL A 568 12.10 -21.86 7.74
C VAL A 568 11.01 -20.89 8.24
N TYR A 569 9.79 -20.96 7.67
CA TYR A 569 8.67 -20.13 8.10
C TYR A 569 8.33 -20.37 9.58
N ASN A 570 8.17 -21.62 10.00
CA ASN A 570 7.77 -21.94 11.37
C ASN A 570 8.88 -21.64 12.40
N GLU A 571 10.15 -21.90 12.07
CA GLU A 571 11.29 -21.58 12.93
C GLU A 571 11.43 -20.06 13.14
N LEU A 572 11.33 -19.27 12.06
CA LEU A 572 11.38 -17.80 12.17
C LEU A 572 10.14 -17.23 12.86
N ARG A 573 8.96 -17.82 12.64
CA ARG A 573 7.72 -17.38 13.31
C ARG A 573 7.84 -17.50 14.82
N GLU A 574 8.26 -18.65 15.32
CA GLU A 574 8.45 -18.88 16.75
C GLU A 574 9.56 -17.98 17.32
N LYS A 575 10.71 -17.89 16.62
CA LYS A 575 11.86 -17.11 17.06
C LYS A 575 11.58 -15.60 17.16
N ILE A 576 10.89 -15.03 16.18
CA ILE A 576 10.75 -13.56 16.05
C ILE A 576 9.44 -13.09 16.66
N SER A 577 8.30 -13.72 16.31
CA SER A 577 7.01 -13.28 16.83
C SER A 577 6.73 -13.73 18.26
N LEU A 578 7.62 -14.56 18.83
CA LEU A 578 7.58 -15.08 20.20
C LEU A 578 6.31 -15.92 20.51
N VAL A 579 5.48 -16.18 19.50
CA VAL A 579 4.27 -16.98 19.58
C VAL A 579 4.36 -18.11 18.56
N LYS A 580 4.27 -19.35 19.03
CA LYS A 580 4.37 -20.53 18.19
C LYS A 580 3.14 -20.68 17.29
N ALA A 581 3.37 -21.01 16.02
CA ALA A 581 2.31 -21.38 15.10
C ALA A 581 1.68 -22.73 15.46
N PRO A 582 0.41 -23.00 15.08
CA PRO A 582 -0.16 -24.34 15.22
C PRO A 582 0.69 -25.41 14.52
N GLU A 583 0.71 -26.62 15.07
CA GLU A 583 1.38 -27.76 14.43
C GLU A 583 0.79 -28.05 13.04
N GLY A 584 1.64 -28.30 12.05
CA GLY A 584 1.20 -28.50 10.66
C GLY A 584 0.89 -27.22 9.88
N SER A 585 1.19 -26.04 10.44
CA SER A 585 1.04 -24.77 9.73
C SER A 585 1.98 -24.67 8.53
N CYS A 586 1.48 -24.16 7.42
CA CYS A 586 2.21 -23.81 6.21
C CYS A 586 1.80 -22.41 5.72
N GLY A 587 1.83 -21.43 6.62
CA GLY A 587 1.32 -20.08 6.36
C GLY A 587 1.99 -19.39 5.16
N GLN A 588 3.23 -19.76 4.81
CA GLN A 588 3.90 -19.26 3.60
C GLN A 588 3.18 -19.66 2.29
N ALA A 589 2.45 -20.77 2.29
CA ALA A 589 1.69 -21.25 1.13
C ALA A 589 0.46 -20.37 0.81
N ALA A 590 -0.01 -19.61 1.79
CA ALA A 590 -1.07 -18.61 1.64
C ALA A 590 -0.54 -17.16 1.69
N PHE A 591 0.79 -16.96 1.65
CA PHE A 591 1.41 -15.65 1.75
C PHE A 591 1.55 -14.99 0.36
N GLY A 592 0.44 -14.45 -0.15
CA GLY A 592 0.35 -13.89 -1.51
C GLY A 592 1.41 -12.85 -1.88
N HIS A 593 1.95 -12.09 -0.92
CA HIS A 593 3.00 -11.09 -1.18
C HIS A 593 4.24 -11.68 -1.87
N LEU A 594 4.60 -12.91 -1.53
CA LEU A 594 5.77 -13.59 -2.10
C LEU A 594 5.61 -13.89 -3.60
N MET A 595 4.38 -13.88 -4.13
CA MET A 595 4.06 -14.31 -5.49
C MET A 595 3.25 -13.26 -6.28
N GLY A 596 2.81 -12.19 -5.61
CA GLY A 596 2.02 -11.09 -6.16
C GLY A 596 2.83 -9.80 -6.41
N GLY A 597 4.16 -9.88 -6.51
CA GLY A 597 5.02 -8.75 -6.86
C GLY A 597 5.67 -7.99 -5.70
N TYR A 598 5.55 -8.50 -4.46
CA TYR A 598 6.19 -7.96 -3.26
C TYR A 598 7.38 -8.80 -2.77
N ASP A 599 7.84 -9.76 -3.57
CA ASP A 599 8.99 -10.60 -3.27
C ASP A 599 10.28 -9.80 -3.01
N ALA A 600 10.97 -10.12 -1.92
CA ALA A 600 12.10 -9.35 -1.39
C ALA A 600 11.79 -7.86 -1.15
N GLY A 601 10.53 -7.56 -0.84
CA GLY A 601 10.00 -6.21 -0.66
C GLY A 601 9.15 -6.03 0.60
N TYR A 602 8.82 -7.10 1.33
CA TYR A 602 7.87 -7.00 2.45
C TYR A 602 8.40 -6.13 3.60
N TYR A 603 9.73 -6.02 3.77
CA TYR A 603 10.35 -5.11 4.75
C TYR A 603 9.92 -3.65 4.57
N GLY A 604 9.51 -3.25 3.36
CA GLY A 604 9.10 -1.89 3.00
C GLY A 604 8.01 -1.32 3.92
N TYR A 605 7.08 -2.16 4.40
CA TYR A 605 6.06 -1.74 5.35
C TYR A 605 6.64 -1.20 6.66
N MET A 606 7.61 -1.92 7.25
CA MET A 606 8.27 -1.47 8.48
C MET A 606 9.25 -0.33 8.21
N TRP A 607 9.93 -0.37 7.07
CA TRP A 607 10.87 0.68 6.63
C TRP A 607 10.17 2.03 6.52
N SER A 608 9.06 2.08 5.78
CA SER A 608 8.22 3.29 5.66
C SER A 608 7.67 3.73 7.02
N LYS A 609 7.17 2.81 7.85
CA LYS A 609 6.59 3.15 9.15
C LYS A 609 7.60 3.76 10.11
N VAL A 610 8.83 3.26 10.12
CA VAL A 610 9.89 3.82 10.96
C VAL A 610 10.22 5.25 10.54
N PHE A 611 10.38 5.48 9.23
CA PHE A 611 10.74 6.81 8.72
C PHE A 611 9.58 7.79 8.78
N SER A 612 8.34 7.33 8.66
CA SER A 612 7.16 8.16 8.86
C SER A 612 7.07 8.69 10.29
N SER A 613 7.42 7.85 11.26
CA SER A 613 7.46 8.20 12.68
C SER A 613 8.56 9.22 12.96
N ASP A 614 9.76 9.02 12.39
CA ASP A 614 10.85 9.99 12.53
C ASP A 614 10.50 11.36 11.91
N MET A 615 9.86 11.36 10.73
CA MET A 615 9.35 12.59 10.12
C MET A 615 8.34 13.30 11.01
N PHE A 616 7.34 12.59 11.54
CA PHE A 616 6.30 13.20 12.36
C PHE A 616 6.86 13.72 13.68
N PHE A 617 7.47 12.86 14.48
CA PHE A 617 7.86 13.23 15.85
C PHE A 617 9.07 14.16 15.90
N SER A 618 10.00 14.09 14.94
CA SER A 618 11.12 15.05 14.92
C SER A 618 10.75 16.44 14.43
N LYS A 619 9.61 16.62 13.76
CA LYS A 619 9.27 17.89 13.09
C LYS A 619 7.94 18.50 13.51
N PHE A 620 6.92 17.67 13.74
CA PHE A 620 5.57 18.10 14.04
C PHE A 620 5.17 17.95 15.51
N GLU A 621 5.94 17.23 16.35
CA GLU A 621 5.58 16.96 17.75
C GLU A 621 5.30 18.23 18.57
N GLU A 622 6.12 19.28 18.40
CA GLU A 622 5.96 20.53 19.14
C GLU A 622 4.70 21.31 18.72
N ASP A 623 4.38 21.30 17.42
CA ASP A 623 3.19 21.93 16.84
C ASP A 623 2.72 21.17 15.60
N THR A 624 1.75 20.27 15.82
CA THR A 624 1.18 19.40 14.79
C THR A 624 0.44 20.17 13.70
N LEU A 625 0.13 21.46 13.90
CA LEU A 625 -0.54 22.28 12.90
C LEU A 625 0.37 23.40 12.38
N SER A 626 1.69 23.29 12.54
CA SER A 626 2.67 24.29 12.10
C SER A 626 2.69 24.43 10.58
N PRO A 627 2.26 25.58 10.02
CA PRO A 627 2.32 25.81 8.57
C PRO A 627 3.76 25.85 8.05
N LYS A 628 4.71 26.28 8.89
CA LYS A 628 6.13 26.32 8.52
C LYS A 628 6.69 24.92 8.29
N VAL A 629 6.41 23.99 9.21
CA VAL A 629 6.89 22.61 9.10
C VAL A 629 6.15 21.88 7.98
N GLY A 630 4.84 22.06 7.90
CA GLY A 630 4.03 21.47 6.83
C GLY A 630 4.43 21.94 5.43
N TYR A 631 4.76 23.22 5.27
CA TYR A 631 5.31 23.72 4.01
C TYR A 631 6.70 23.14 3.69
N ALA A 632 7.56 22.95 4.70
CA ALA A 632 8.83 22.27 4.50
C ALA A 632 8.63 20.80 4.09
N TYR A 633 7.67 20.10 4.70
CA TYR A 633 7.28 18.74 4.29
C TYR A 633 6.78 18.71 2.85
N ARG A 634 5.88 19.63 2.47
CA ARG A 634 5.41 19.77 1.09
C ARG A 634 6.58 19.95 0.11
N LYS A 635 7.53 20.85 0.41
CA LYS A 635 8.66 21.16 -0.48
C LYS A 635 9.71 20.05 -0.58
N HIS A 636 10.00 19.39 0.54
CA HIS A 636 11.07 18.39 0.58
C HIS A 636 10.59 16.98 0.28
N ILE A 637 9.38 16.59 0.70
CA ILE A 637 8.89 15.22 0.55
C ILE A 637 7.94 15.10 -0.64
N LEU A 638 6.95 15.99 -0.77
CA LEU A 638 5.87 15.81 -1.75
C LEU A 638 6.16 16.39 -3.14
N GLU A 639 6.77 17.58 -3.21
CA GLU A 639 6.91 18.33 -4.46
C GLU A 639 7.80 17.63 -5.49
N LYS A 640 8.81 16.89 -5.02
CA LYS A 640 9.83 16.27 -5.87
C LYS A 640 9.37 14.99 -6.55
N GLY A 641 8.32 14.33 -6.02
CA GLY A 641 7.99 12.96 -6.42
C GLY A 641 9.26 12.11 -6.42
N SER A 642 9.55 11.42 -7.53
CA SER A 642 10.77 10.62 -7.70
C SER A 642 11.86 11.27 -8.55
N SER A 643 11.86 12.60 -8.68
CA SER A 643 12.96 13.34 -9.31
C SER A 643 14.25 13.25 -8.50
N GLU A 644 14.16 12.96 -7.20
CA GLU A 644 15.27 12.68 -6.28
C GLU A 644 15.10 11.27 -5.70
N ASP A 645 16.11 10.77 -4.98
CA ASP A 645 16.02 9.51 -4.23
C ASP A 645 15.35 9.74 -2.86
N GLY A 646 14.49 8.82 -2.42
CA GLY A 646 13.70 8.98 -1.18
C GLY A 646 14.55 9.22 0.08
N MET A 647 15.76 8.65 0.14
CA MET A 647 16.70 8.87 1.23
C MET A 647 17.23 10.31 1.27
N ASP A 648 17.45 10.93 0.11
CA ASP A 648 17.89 12.32 0.04
C ASP A 648 16.74 13.28 0.40
N LEU A 649 15.50 12.94 0.02
CA LEU A 649 14.30 13.67 0.45
C LEU A 649 14.15 13.66 1.98
N LEU A 650 14.30 12.50 2.62
CA LEU A 650 14.28 12.38 4.07
C LEU A 650 15.38 13.21 4.73
N LYS A 651 16.63 13.11 4.26
CA LYS A 651 17.73 13.92 4.82
C LYS A 651 17.49 15.41 4.67
N ALA A 652 16.97 15.84 3.52
CA ALA A 652 16.65 17.25 3.30
C ALA A 652 15.58 17.74 4.29
N PHE A 653 14.54 16.96 4.55
CA PHE A 653 13.47 17.32 5.48
C PHE A 653 13.92 17.23 6.95
N LEU A 654 14.59 16.14 7.34
CA LEU A 654 15.05 15.88 8.70
C LEU A 654 16.25 16.75 9.10
N GLY A 655 17.12 17.09 8.15
CA GLY A 655 18.41 17.74 8.39
C GLY A 655 19.49 16.78 8.92
N ARG A 656 19.22 15.47 8.88
CA ARG A 656 20.09 14.38 9.32
C ARG A 656 19.64 13.06 8.66
N GLU A 657 20.42 12.00 8.81
CA GLU A 657 19.98 10.64 8.51
C GLU A 657 18.77 10.26 9.39
N PRO A 658 17.80 9.48 8.86
CA PRO A 658 16.68 9.00 9.64
C PRO A 658 17.11 7.95 10.67
N SER A 659 16.38 7.83 11.79
CA SER A 659 16.61 6.79 12.80
C SER A 659 15.30 6.14 13.27
N SER A 660 15.40 4.99 13.93
CA SER A 660 14.26 4.27 14.50
C SER A 660 13.86 4.76 15.91
N ASP A 661 14.48 5.80 16.44
CA ASP A 661 14.29 6.21 17.83
C ASP A 661 12.90 6.78 18.10
N ALA A 662 12.38 7.59 17.17
CA ALA A 662 11.01 8.11 17.23
C ALA A 662 9.99 6.96 17.24
N PHE A 663 10.14 5.99 16.34
CA PHE A 663 9.29 4.81 16.26
C PHE A 663 9.30 4.01 17.57
N MET A 664 10.49 3.76 18.14
CA MET A 664 10.61 3.01 19.39
C MET A 664 9.96 3.74 20.57
N ARG A 665 10.14 5.06 20.65
CA ARG A 665 9.57 5.88 21.72
C ARG A 665 8.05 5.98 21.61
N GLU A 666 7.53 6.22 20.41
CA GLU A 666 6.16 6.70 20.22
C GLU A 666 5.18 5.62 19.77
N ASP A 667 5.62 4.67 18.94
CA ASP A 667 4.74 3.59 18.44
C ASP A 667 4.87 2.31 19.24
N ILE A 668 6.00 2.12 19.94
CA ILE A 668 6.20 0.97 20.83
C ILE A 668 6.04 1.37 22.30
N GLY A 669 6.30 2.63 22.66
CA GLY A 669 6.21 3.10 24.04
C GLY A 669 7.43 2.75 24.89
N VAL A 670 8.61 2.61 24.28
CA VAL A 670 9.87 2.25 24.94
C VAL A 670 10.88 3.36 24.70
N GLY A 671 11.30 4.04 25.76
CA GLY A 671 12.34 5.07 25.67
C GLY A 671 13.67 4.48 25.17
N ALA A 672 14.46 5.32 24.49
CA ALA A 672 15.78 4.99 23.97
C ALA A 672 16.76 4.49 25.03
#